data_AF-A0A9Q1CQQ4-F1
#
_entry.id   AF-A0A9Q1CQQ4-F1
#
_cell.length_a   1.000
_cell.length_b   1.000
_cell.length_c   1.000
_cell.angle_alpha   90.00
_cell.angle_beta   90.00
_cell.angle_gamma   90.00
#
_symmetry.space_group_name_H-M   'P 1'
#
loop_
_entity.id
_entity.type
_entity.pdbx_description
1 polymer ?
#
loop_
_entity_poly.entity_id
_entity_poly.type
_entity_poly.pdbx_seq_one_letter_code
_entity_poly.pdbx_strand_id
1 'polypeptide(L)'
;MKLSSPERSVLSKGLNFVPLNPLPDEFSIRRDVSSFCRRLRLRLHFGDSDETDNTSSEDVFRSFQSKRSPWTPKPGKSKVLDSVIESINADLERLLPPKVTPFRNVSLDEQKALLSLKKNKNLIIKPADKGGATVVWRRDLYVSEAEKQLSDQTAYTELPMDPTSEIQTLVKKTLATLVSQKHLPESAKALLHPCPQISNFYLLPKIHKANNPGRPIVSSHSCPTVLISQYIDSVLSPLVSTLPSFIQDTPHFLRLIQNFEFPENPSERTLFTMDVSSLYTSIPHHAALAAIRHYLDQRQDPSIPTTTFLRLTELVLTQNCFQFNGRFFRQIKGVAMGTKLGPSVACLTMGHFEEQLFSRYTGIKPILYKRYIDDIVGVAVGPRNDLEKFINFAETFCPFLKFTHCISNSSVVFLDTELSISDRQIKSNLHFKPTDSHNYLMYPSNHPRSCTNSIPFSQLLRARRICSDDQDFAKVSKQIISFFEQRQYPQRVLSNALKRTQGIDRASALAPKTDHTPTRRIPLVLSFHPSVTPIVRAIYRNVETLRHDPSTRDHFPDPPITAFRIEKNISKHLVRASQPQAVVPDTPGTFPCNRGRCNTCPVVSYDKNLSIVGPNNNRFNVHQHFTCTSANVVYVLVCKRCNILYVGETKRRLADRVTEHLRSIKQNLPGFPVATHFNPPSTCSIRDLMVSAAISCRGSDHDRLAAENRLIMKLGTLSPHGLNVRLELL
;
A
#
# COMPACT_ATOMS: atom_id res chain seq x y z
N MET A 1 -21.85 -24.88 -0.35
CA MET A 1 -21.84 -23.90 0.77
C MET A 1 -22.64 -22.67 0.36
N LYS A 2 -23.65 -22.24 1.14
CA LYS A 2 -24.47 -21.07 0.81
C LYS A 2 -24.23 -19.96 1.83
N LEU A 3 -23.79 -18.79 1.36
CA LEU A 3 -23.75 -17.56 2.17
C LEU A 3 -25.18 -17.12 2.49
N SER A 4 -25.37 -16.57 3.69
CA SER A 4 -26.65 -15.97 4.09
C SER A 4 -26.96 -14.72 3.25
N SER A 5 -28.24 -14.31 3.21
CA SER A 5 -28.65 -13.10 2.47
C SER A 5 -27.89 -11.84 2.94
N PRO A 6 -27.74 -11.57 4.26
CA PRO A 6 -26.95 -10.43 4.74
C PRO A 6 -25.45 -10.49 4.36
N GLU A 7 -24.84 -11.69 4.33
CA GLU A 7 -23.45 -11.87 3.89
C GLU A 7 -23.26 -11.57 2.41
N ARG A 8 -24.22 -11.96 1.56
CA ARG A 8 -24.22 -11.59 0.14
C ARG A 8 -24.40 -10.10 -0.05
N SER A 9 -25.33 -9.49 0.70
CA SER A 9 -25.60 -8.05 0.66
C SER A 9 -24.38 -7.22 1.01
N VAL A 10 -23.65 -7.57 2.09
CA VAL A 10 -22.46 -6.80 2.48
C VAL A 10 -21.32 -6.96 1.48
N LEU A 11 -21.13 -8.14 0.88
CA LEU A 11 -20.09 -8.38 -0.12
C LEU A 11 -20.39 -7.74 -1.48
N SER A 12 -21.67 -7.61 -1.87
CA SER A 12 -22.10 -6.95 -3.11
C SER A 12 -21.89 -5.43 -3.08
N LYS A 13 -21.74 -4.83 -1.90
CA LYS A 13 -21.29 -3.43 -1.77
C LYS A 13 -19.86 -3.21 -2.29
N GLY A 14 -19.07 -4.29 -2.42
CA GLY A 14 -17.71 -4.26 -2.92
C GLY A 14 -16.66 -3.98 -1.84
N LEU A 15 -15.44 -4.51 -2.06
CA LEU A 15 -14.37 -4.50 -1.05
C LEU A 15 -13.88 -3.09 -0.68
N ASN A 16 -14.07 -2.10 -1.55
CA ASN A 16 -13.69 -0.70 -1.30
C ASN A 16 -14.74 0.08 -0.50
N PHE A 17 -15.92 -0.49 -0.25
CA PHE A 17 -16.95 0.15 0.56
C PHE A 17 -16.45 0.34 2.00
N VAL A 18 -16.70 1.53 2.56
CA VAL A 18 -16.34 1.89 3.94
C VAL A 18 -17.62 1.94 4.78
N PRO A 19 -17.82 0.97 5.68
CA PRO A 19 -18.86 1.05 6.71
C PRO A 19 -18.60 2.26 7.62
N LEU A 20 -19.65 3.03 7.91
CA LEU A 20 -19.59 4.14 8.85
C LEU A 20 -19.50 3.59 10.28
N ASN A 21 -18.43 3.93 10.99
CA ASN A 21 -18.35 3.73 12.42
C ASN A 21 -19.22 4.81 13.11
N PRO A 22 -20.09 4.48 14.09
CA PRO A 22 -20.92 5.49 14.76
C PRO A 22 -20.12 6.59 15.47
N LEU A 23 -18.89 6.27 15.88
CA LEU A 23 -17.95 7.19 16.52
C LEU A 23 -16.60 7.17 15.78
N PRO A 24 -15.98 8.34 15.56
CA PRO A 24 -14.63 8.40 15.02
C PRO A 24 -13.57 8.02 16.06
N ASP A 25 -12.37 7.73 15.58
CA ASP A 25 -11.21 7.44 16.42
C ASP A 25 -10.60 8.74 16.95
N GLU A 26 -11.02 9.14 18.15
CA GLU A 26 -10.59 10.38 18.84
C GLU A 26 -9.07 10.49 18.95
N PHE A 27 -8.38 9.41 19.31
CA PHE A 27 -6.92 9.40 19.40
C PHE A 27 -6.28 9.77 18.06
N SER A 28 -6.76 9.19 16.96
CA SER A 28 -6.24 9.52 15.63
C SER A 28 -6.45 10.99 15.30
N ILE A 29 -7.63 11.56 15.62
CA ILE A 29 -7.91 12.98 15.38
C ILE A 29 -6.93 13.86 16.17
N ARG A 30 -6.76 13.63 17.48
CA ARG A 30 -5.85 14.41 18.33
C ARG A 30 -4.41 14.35 17.83
N ARG A 31 -3.94 13.15 17.49
CA ARG A 31 -2.61 12.93 16.91
C ARG A 31 -2.42 13.66 15.59
N ASP A 32 -3.41 13.60 14.71
CA ASP A 32 -3.36 14.22 13.39
C ASP A 32 -3.37 15.76 13.46
N VAL A 33 -4.18 16.33 14.35
CA VAL A 33 -4.20 17.78 14.62
C VAL A 33 -2.88 18.22 15.23
N SER A 34 -2.34 17.47 16.20
CA SER A 34 -1.01 17.73 16.75
C SER A 34 0.07 17.70 15.66
N SER A 35 0.03 16.71 14.76
CA SER A 35 0.93 16.61 13.60
C SER A 35 0.80 17.83 12.66
N PHE A 36 -0.41 18.36 12.48
CA PHE A 36 -0.64 19.57 11.71
C PHE A 36 -0.07 20.81 12.41
N CYS A 37 -0.31 20.99 13.71
CA CYS A 37 0.28 22.10 14.48
C CYS A 37 1.82 22.05 14.45
N ARG A 38 2.41 20.86 14.50
CA ARG A 38 3.85 20.68 14.29
C ARG A 38 4.30 21.15 12.90
N ARG A 39 3.55 20.84 11.83
CA ARG A 39 3.88 21.33 10.48
C ARG A 39 3.84 22.85 10.40
N LEU A 40 2.89 23.51 11.07
CA LEU A 40 2.87 24.98 11.17
C LEU A 40 4.15 25.53 11.83
N ARG A 41 4.57 24.92 12.96
CA ARG A 41 5.82 25.31 13.64
C ARG A 41 7.04 25.12 12.76
N LEU A 42 7.13 24.00 12.04
CA LEU A 42 8.24 23.72 11.13
C LEU A 42 8.27 24.72 9.97
N ARG A 43 7.13 25.05 9.37
CA ARG A 43 7.03 26.05 8.29
C ARG A 43 7.51 27.43 8.73
N LEU A 44 7.10 27.89 9.91
CA LEU A 44 7.59 29.16 10.47
C LEU A 44 9.09 29.08 10.85
N HIS A 45 9.58 27.90 11.23
CA HIS A 45 10.96 27.75 11.63
C HIS A 45 11.93 27.81 10.44
N PHE A 46 11.65 27.03 9.40
CA PHE A 46 12.53 26.84 8.24
C PHE A 46 12.13 27.68 7.01
N GLY A 47 10.89 28.17 6.91
CA GLY A 47 10.43 28.91 5.72
C GLY A 47 9.96 27.98 4.60
N ASP A 48 10.10 28.42 3.34
CA ASP A 48 9.79 27.62 2.13
C ASP A 48 10.97 26.74 1.71
N SER A 49 12.03 26.66 2.53
CA SER A 49 13.06 25.65 2.35
C SER A 49 12.44 24.29 2.69
N ASP A 50 11.73 23.73 1.73
CA ASP A 50 11.44 22.33 1.66
C ASP A 50 12.79 21.59 1.60
N GLU A 51 13.41 21.33 2.76
CA GLU A 51 14.26 20.14 2.93
C GLU A 51 13.44 18.84 2.84
N THR A 52 12.25 18.90 2.22
CA THR A 52 11.47 17.75 1.77
C THR A 52 11.43 17.61 0.25
N ASP A 53 12.01 18.55 -0.52
CA ASP A 53 12.38 18.31 -1.91
C ASP A 53 13.66 17.47 -1.94
N ASN A 54 13.50 16.18 -1.69
CA ASN A 54 14.48 15.12 -2.03
C ASN A 54 14.72 15.01 -3.55
N THR A 55 14.30 15.98 -4.34
CA THR A 55 14.46 16.06 -5.79
C THR A 55 15.76 16.77 -6.20
N SER A 56 16.51 17.37 -5.26
CA SER A 56 17.81 18.01 -5.54
C SER A 56 18.96 17.57 -4.63
N SER A 57 18.80 16.52 -3.81
CA SER A 57 19.97 15.95 -3.13
C SER A 57 20.83 15.22 -4.16
N GLU A 58 22.09 15.64 -4.33
CA GLU A 58 23.12 14.90 -5.09
C GLU A 58 23.22 13.41 -4.67
N ASP A 59 22.70 13.05 -3.50
CA ASP A 59 22.73 11.71 -2.91
C ASP A 59 21.34 11.04 -2.87
N VAL A 60 21.02 10.28 -3.94
CA VAL A 60 19.79 9.50 -4.11
C VAL A 60 19.49 8.59 -2.90
N PHE A 61 20.50 8.14 -2.17
CA PHE A 61 20.35 7.20 -1.07
C PHE A 61 19.71 7.83 0.19
N ARG A 62 19.72 9.16 0.33
CA ARG A 62 19.06 9.85 1.46
C ARG A 62 17.55 9.66 1.44
N SER A 63 16.95 9.53 0.25
CA SER A 63 15.52 9.26 0.10
C SER A 63 15.07 7.95 0.75
N PHE A 64 16.00 7.00 0.96
CA PHE A 64 15.75 5.71 1.61
C PHE A 64 15.94 5.77 3.15
N GLN A 65 16.50 6.86 3.69
CA GLN A 65 16.69 7.01 5.13
C GLN A 65 15.36 7.37 5.81
N SER A 66 14.75 6.36 6.45
CA SER A 66 13.55 6.52 7.26
C SER A 66 13.89 7.13 8.64
N LYS A 67 14.25 8.41 8.69
CA LYS A 67 14.31 9.14 9.96
C LYS A 67 13.61 10.49 9.82
N ARG A 68 12.30 10.49 10.04
CA ARG A 68 11.59 11.73 10.39
C ARG A 68 12.04 12.11 11.80
N SER A 69 12.74 13.23 11.92
CA SER A 69 13.16 13.74 13.23
C SER A 69 11.93 13.95 14.12
N PRO A 70 11.92 13.51 15.39
CA PRO A 70 10.86 13.85 16.34
C PRO A 70 10.98 15.29 16.88
N TRP A 71 12.05 16.01 16.52
CA TRP A 71 12.25 17.38 16.98
C TRP A 71 11.17 18.34 16.47
N THR A 72 10.64 19.17 17.37
CA THR A 72 9.66 20.22 17.05
C THR A 72 10.21 21.54 17.59
N PRO A 73 10.13 22.65 16.82
CA PRO A 73 10.51 23.97 17.32
C PRO A 73 9.78 24.30 18.63
N LYS A 74 10.51 24.85 19.61
CA LYS A 74 9.92 25.27 20.89
C LYS A 74 8.89 26.40 20.67
N PRO A 75 7.85 26.49 21.51
CA PRO A 75 6.99 27.68 21.59
C PRO A 75 7.80 28.95 21.87
N GLY A 76 7.27 30.10 21.46
CA GLY A 76 7.83 31.43 21.71
C GLY A 76 8.41 32.16 20.50
N LYS A 77 8.59 31.49 19.35
CA LYS A 77 9.11 32.13 18.12
C LYS A 77 8.09 33.11 17.50
N SER A 78 6.80 32.83 17.62
CA SER A 78 5.71 33.74 17.22
C SER A 78 4.54 33.59 18.17
N LYS A 79 4.20 34.70 18.85
CA LYS A 79 3.04 34.77 19.75
C LYS A 79 1.74 34.49 19.01
N VAL A 80 1.64 34.93 17.75
CA VAL A 80 0.46 34.72 16.89
C VAL A 80 0.29 33.25 16.58
N LEU A 81 1.37 32.56 16.17
CA LEU A 81 1.30 31.12 15.91
C LEU A 81 0.95 30.32 17.16
N ASP A 82 1.55 30.66 18.31
CA ASP A 82 1.26 29.98 19.56
C ASP A 82 -0.22 30.16 19.98
N SER A 83 -0.75 31.38 19.88
CA SER A 83 -2.17 31.68 20.14
C SER A 83 -3.13 30.97 19.19
N VAL A 84 -2.77 30.85 17.90
CA VAL A 84 -3.56 30.07 16.93
C VAL A 84 -3.55 28.59 17.26
N ILE A 85 -2.40 28.02 17.66
CA ILE A 85 -2.30 26.62 18.08
C ILE A 85 -3.12 26.37 19.34
N GLU A 86 -3.09 27.27 20.32
CA GLU A 86 -3.93 27.23 21.52
C GLU A 86 -5.41 27.27 21.16
N SER A 87 -5.81 28.15 20.24
CA SER A 87 -7.19 28.26 19.76
C SER A 87 -7.65 26.98 19.03
N ILE A 88 -6.79 26.38 18.21
CA ILE A 88 -7.07 25.09 17.55
C ILE A 88 -7.28 23.99 18.59
N ASN A 89 -6.44 23.92 19.62
CA ASN A 89 -6.57 22.91 20.68
C ASN A 89 -7.83 23.14 21.52
N ALA A 90 -8.17 24.39 21.86
CA ALA A 90 -9.39 24.73 22.59
C ALA A 90 -10.65 24.38 21.78
N ASP A 91 -10.66 24.69 20.48
CA ASP A 91 -11.72 24.27 19.57
C ASP A 91 -11.82 22.75 19.47
N LEU A 92 -10.68 22.04 19.47
CA LEU A 92 -10.65 20.59 19.43
C LEU A 92 -11.28 19.98 20.69
N GLU A 93 -10.93 20.45 21.88
CA GLU A 93 -11.56 19.98 23.13
C GLU A 93 -13.05 20.26 23.18
N ARG A 94 -13.49 21.43 22.68
CA ARG A 94 -14.92 21.77 22.62
C ARG A 94 -15.71 20.90 21.64
N LEU A 95 -15.07 20.40 20.59
CA LEU A 95 -15.69 19.60 19.53
C LEU A 95 -15.61 18.09 19.79
N LEU A 96 -14.82 17.66 20.78
CA LEU A 96 -14.67 16.26 21.20
C LEU A 96 -15.37 16.02 22.56
N PRO A 97 -16.02 14.85 22.77
CA PRO A 97 -16.30 13.83 21.77
C PRO A 97 -17.36 14.33 20.76
N PRO A 98 -17.24 13.95 19.49
CA PRO A 98 -18.20 14.36 18.49
C PRO A 98 -19.55 13.68 18.74
N LYS A 99 -20.64 14.39 18.40
CA LYS A 99 -21.99 13.82 18.48
C LYS A 99 -22.09 12.53 17.66
N VAL A 100 -22.70 11.50 18.25
CA VAL A 100 -22.97 10.22 17.57
C VAL A 100 -23.80 10.49 16.32
N THR A 101 -23.40 9.89 15.20
CA THR A 101 -24.17 10.00 13.96
C THR A 101 -25.35 9.02 14.00
N PRO A 102 -26.61 9.46 13.87
CA PRO A 102 -27.76 8.56 13.86
C PRO A 102 -27.84 7.74 12.56
N PHE A 103 -27.24 8.24 11.48
CA PHE A 103 -27.20 7.60 10.18
C PHE A 103 -26.24 6.39 10.18
N ARG A 104 -26.67 5.30 9.54
CA ARG A 104 -25.84 4.12 9.24
C ARG A 104 -25.92 3.82 7.75
N ASN A 105 -24.78 3.55 7.12
CA ASN A 105 -24.72 3.14 5.71
C ASN A 105 -24.63 1.61 5.53
N VAL A 106 -24.70 0.86 6.63
CA VAL A 106 -24.84 -0.60 6.69
C VAL A 106 -25.92 -0.96 7.71
N SER A 107 -26.72 -1.98 7.42
CA SER A 107 -27.75 -2.45 8.37
C SER A 107 -27.12 -3.18 9.56
N LEU A 108 -27.90 -3.39 10.64
CA LEU A 108 -27.46 -4.19 11.79
C LEU A 108 -27.13 -5.63 11.38
N ASP A 109 -27.90 -6.21 10.46
CA ASP A 109 -27.67 -7.58 9.98
C ASP A 109 -26.44 -7.66 9.06
N GLU A 110 -26.20 -6.64 8.24
CA GLU A 110 -24.95 -6.53 7.46
C GLU A 110 -23.72 -6.36 8.36
N GLN A 111 -23.86 -5.62 9.47
CA GLN A 111 -22.79 -5.48 10.46
C GLN A 111 -22.50 -6.81 11.16
N LYS A 112 -23.53 -7.57 11.56
CA LYS A 112 -23.39 -8.94 12.09
C LYS A 112 -22.77 -9.88 11.05
N ALA A 113 -23.20 -9.78 9.79
CA ALA A 113 -22.66 -10.58 8.69
C ALA A 113 -21.17 -10.30 8.45
N LEU A 114 -20.75 -9.03 8.48
CA LEU A 114 -19.34 -8.66 8.35
C LEU A 114 -18.48 -9.29 9.47
N LEU A 115 -19.01 -9.34 10.70
CA LEU A 115 -18.35 -9.99 11.83
C LEU A 115 -18.34 -11.52 11.68
N SER A 116 -19.43 -12.13 11.18
CA SER A 116 -19.51 -13.56 10.84
C SER A 116 -18.43 -13.94 9.83
N LEU A 117 -18.37 -13.24 8.69
CA LEU A 117 -17.38 -13.48 7.64
C LEU A 117 -15.95 -13.31 8.14
N LYS A 118 -15.69 -12.29 8.98
CA LYS A 118 -14.36 -12.06 9.56
C LYS A 118 -13.91 -13.19 10.49
N LYS A 119 -14.85 -13.82 11.21
CA LYS A 119 -14.59 -14.92 12.16
C LYS A 119 -14.50 -16.27 11.45
N ASN A 120 -15.15 -16.44 10.31
CA ASN A 120 -15.17 -17.69 9.57
C ASN A 120 -13.80 -18.02 8.97
N LYS A 121 -13.10 -18.99 9.56
CA LYS A 121 -11.77 -19.44 9.11
C LYS A 121 -11.81 -20.37 7.90
N ASN A 122 -12.98 -20.91 7.54
CA ASN A 122 -13.16 -21.84 6.42
C ASN A 122 -13.31 -21.13 5.06
N LEU A 123 -13.38 -19.80 5.08
CA LEU A 123 -13.52 -18.95 3.90
C LEU A 123 -12.29 -18.07 3.70
N ILE A 124 -11.92 -17.89 2.44
CA ILE A 124 -10.93 -16.93 1.97
C ILE A 124 -11.65 -15.95 1.05
N ILE A 125 -11.60 -14.67 1.41
CA ILE A 125 -12.22 -13.60 0.63
C ILE A 125 -11.10 -12.82 -0.06
N LYS A 126 -11.16 -12.71 -1.39
CA LYS A 126 -10.16 -12.05 -2.23
C LYS A 126 -10.84 -11.25 -3.35
N PRO A 127 -10.24 -10.14 -3.81
CA PRO A 127 -10.62 -9.59 -5.11
C PRO A 127 -10.24 -10.59 -6.21
N ALA A 128 -11.06 -10.68 -7.25
CA ALA A 128 -10.70 -11.38 -8.48
C ALA A 128 -9.47 -10.72 -9.14
N ASP A 129 -8.69 -11.52 -9.86
CA ASP A 129 -7.50 -11.06 -10.61
C ASP A 129 -7.83 -9.96 -11.64
N LYS A 130 -8.98 -10.09 -12.30
CA LYS A 130 -9.50 -9.15 -13.31
C LYS A 130 -11.00 -8.93 -13.06
N GLY A 131 -11.52 -7.75 -13.43
CA GLY A 131 -12.96 -7.45 -13.41
C GLY A 131 -13.55 -6.99 -12.07
N GLY A 132 -12.76 -6.83 -11.00
CA GLY A 132 -13.19 -6.16 -9.76
C GLY A 132 -14.20 -6.92 -8.88
N ALA A 133 -14.50 -8.18 -9.22
CA ALA A 133 -15.44 -9.01 -8.47
C ALA A 133 -14.89 -9.41 -7.10
N THR A 134 -15.77 -9.57 -6.11
CA THR A 134 -15.44 -10.15 -4.81
C THR A 134 -15.60 -11.67 -4.88
N VAL A 135 -14.53 -12.42 -4.62
CA VAL A 135 -14.56 -13.89 -4.65
C VAL A 135 -14.54 -14.45 -3.23
N VAL A 136 -15.43 -15.40 -2.98
CA VAL A 136 -15.49 -16.18 -1.74
C VAL A 136 -15.04 -17.60 -2.06
N TRP A 137 -13.85 -17.95 -1.61
CA TRP A 137 -13.21 -19.22 -1.87
C TRP A 137 -13.22 -20.07 -0.59
N ARG A 138 -13.63 -21.33 -0.71
CA ARG A 138 -13.39 -22.33 0.34
C ARG A 138 -11.89 -22.44 0.63
N ARG A 139 -11.53 -22.45 1.91
CA ARG A 139 -10.12 -22.44 2.33
C ARG A 139 -9.35 -23.68 1.88
N ASP A 140 -9.96 -24.85 1.98
CA ASP A 140 -9.34 -26.12 1.58
C ASP A 140 -8.97 -26.13 0.08
N LEU A 141 -9.88 -25.66 -0.78
CA LEU A 141 -9.63 -25.53 -2.21
C LEU A 141 -8.57 -24.47 -2.52
N TYR A 142 -8.59 -23.34 -1.81
CA TYR A 142 -7.59 -22.28 -1.97
C TYR A 142 -6.18 -22.76 -1.57
N VAL A 143 -6.07 -23.51 -0.47
CA VAL A 143 -4.79 -24.06 0.01
C VAL A 143 -4.29 -25.14 -0.96
N SER A 144 -5.17 -26.04 -1.41
CA SER A 144 -4.82 -27.06 -2.40
C SER A 144 -4.30 -26.46 -3.71
N GLU A 145 -4.93 -25.40 -4.22
CA GLU A 145 -4.46 -24.71 -5.43
C GLU A 145 -3.09 -24.05 -5.22
N ALA A 146 -2.84 -23.45 -4.05
CA ALA A 146 -1.54 -22.86 -3.74
C ALA A 146 -0.45 -23.94 -3.61
N GLU A 147 -0.73 -25.03 -2.91
CA GLU A 147 0.20 -26.15 -2.72
C GLU A 147 0.53 -26.83 -4.06
N LYS A 148 -0.45 -26.97 -4.95
CA LYS A 148 -0.24 -27.44 -6.33
C LYS A 148 0.72 -26.55 -7.12
N GLN A 149 0.70 -25.23 -6.93
CA GLN A 149 1.63 -24.32 -7.60
C GLN A 149 3.03 -24.38 -6.95
N LEU A 150 3.08 -24.49 -5.62
CA LEU A 150 4.33 -24.54 -4.85
C LEU A 150 5.04 -25.90 -4.94
N SER A 151 4.38 -26.95 -5.43
CA SER A 151 5.01 -28.25 -5.69
C SER A 151 5.84 -28.29 -6.98
N ASP A 152 5.84 -27.23 -7.79
CA ASP A 152 6.71 -27.11 -8.96
C ASP A 152 8.17 -26.90 -8.52
N GLN A 153 8.93 -27.99 -8.50
CA GLN A 153 10.35 -28.02 -8.14
C GLN A 153 11.25 -27.28 -9.13
N THR A 154 10.76 -26.93 -10.32
CA THR A 154 11.51 -26.11 -11.28
C THR A 154 11.45 -24.62 -10.94
N ALA A 155 10.46 -24.20 -10.17
CA ALA A 155 10.21 -22.82 -9.81
C ALA A 155 10.44 -22.52 -8.32
N TYR A 156 10.22 -23.51 -7.45
CA TYR A 156 10.27 -23.33 -5.99
C TYR A 156 11.08 -24.42 -5.28
N THR A 157 11.68 -24.02 -4.17
CA THR A 157 12.34 -24.93 -3.23
C THR A 157 11.83 -24.65 -1.83
N GLU A 158 11.38 -25.68 -1.12
CA GLU A 158 10.98 -25.56 0.28
C GLU A 158 12.21 -25.38 1.18
N LEU A 159 12.06 -24.55 2.21
CA LEU A 159 13.10 -24.27 3.20
C LEU A 159 12.67 -24.77 4.58
N PRO A 160 13.61 -25.27 5.40
CA PRO A 160 13.29 -25.83 6.72
C PRO A 160 12.89 -24.76 7.74
N MET A 161 13.31 -23.51 7.56
CA MET A 161 13.07 -22.41 8.49
C MET A 161 13.09 -21.05 7.80
N ASP A 162 12.68 -20.00 8.53
CA ASP A 162 12.65 -18.62 8.03
C ASP A 162 14.08 -18.10 7.73
N PRO A 163 14.42 -17.82 6.45
CA PRO A 163 15.76 -17.38 6.07
C PRO A 163 15.99 -15.86 6.25
N THR A 164 15.03 -15.10 6.79
CA THR A 164 15.07 -13.63 6.81
C THR A 164 16.36 -13.06 7.44
N SER A 165 16.81 -13.64 8.57
CA SER A 165 18.03 -13.19 9.26
C SER A 165 19.30 -13.47 8.46
N GLU A 166 19.35 -14.64 7.80
CA GLU A 166 20.46 -15.04 6.94
C GLU A 166 20.57 -14.09 5.74
N ILE A 167 19.44 -13.86 5.05
CA ILE A 167 19.38 -12.96 3.89
C ILE A 167 19.73 -11.52 4.31
N GLN A 168 19.25 -11.05 5.46
CA GLN A 168 19.60 -9.72 5.97
C GLN A 168 21.12 -9.59 6.20
N THR A 169 21.76 -10.64 6.71
CA THR A 169 23.21 -10.68 6.90
C THR A 169 23.96 -10.65 5.57
N LEU A 170 23.47 -11.41 4.57
CA LEU A 170 24.01 -11.40 3.22
C LEU A 170 23.89 -10.02 2.54
N VAL A 171 22.72 -9.37 2.66
CA VAL A 171 22.48 -8.02 2.15
C VAL A 171 23.44 -7.03 2.81
N LYS A 172 23.56 -7.06 4.14
CA LYS A 172 24.48 -6.20 4.89
C LYS A 172 25.93 -6.39 4.44
N LYS A 173 26.39 -7.64 4.29
CA LYS A 173 27.74 -7.96 3.83
C LYS A 173 27.98 -7.47 2.39
N THR A 174 27.01 -7.65 1.50
CA THR A 174 27.12 -7.22 0.10
C THR A 174 27.23 -5.70 0.01
N LEU A 175 26.35 -4.96 0.70
CA LEU A 175 26.40 -3.49 0.73
C LEU A 175 27.73 -3.00 1.32
N ALA A 176 28.20 -3.58 2.42
CA ALA A 176 29.48 -3.21 3.02
C ALA A 176 30.66 -3.45 2.06
N THR A 177 30.64 -4.55 1.31
CA THR A 177 31.67 -4.87 0.31
C THR A 177 31.67 -3.85 -0.81
N LEU A 178 30.51 -3.55 -1.40
CA LEU A 178 30.37 -2.58 -2.49
C LEU A 178 30.78 -1.16 -2.08
N VAL A 179 30.48 -0.77 -0.83
CA VAL A 179 30.94 0.51 -0.27
C VAL A 179 32.45 0.52 -0.05
N SER A 180 33.03 -0.56 0.50
CA SER A 180 34.49 -0.65 0.70
C SER A 180 35.28 -0.61 -0.60
N GLN A 181 34.70 -1.16 -1.68
CA GLN A 181 35.25 -1.14 -3.03
C GLN A 181 35.02 0.20 -3.75
N LYS A 182 34.37 1.18 -3.10
CA LYS A 182 33.97 2.48 -3.68
C LYS A 182 33.04 2.35 -4.91
N HIS A 183 32.38 1.21 -5.07
CA HIS A 183 31.36 1.01 -6.11
C HIS A 183 30.02 1.65 -5.73
N LEU A 184 29.80 1.89 -4.43
CA LEU A 184 28.66 2.62 -3.90
C LEU A 184 29.16 3.63 -2.84
N PRO A 185 28.50 4.79 -2.68
CA PRO A 185 28.82 5.72 -1.61
C PRO A 185 28.39 5.16 -0.24
N GLU A 186 28.94 5.72 0.84
CA GLU A 186 28.63 5.33 2.22
C GLU A 186 27.13 5.46 2.55
N SER A 187 26.45 6.43 1.93
CA SER A 187 25.01 6.65 2.08
C SER A 187 24.16 5.46 1.60
N ALA A 188 24.69 4.60 0.72
CA ALA A 188 24.01 3.39 0.22
C ALA A 188 23.71 2.36 1.32
N LYS A 189 24.32 2.49 2.52
CA LYS A 189 23.90 1.72 3.71
C LYS A 189 22.43 1.93 4.07
N ALA A 190 21.81 3.02 3.61
CA ALA A 190 20.37 3.27 3.72
C ALA A 190 19.50 2.22 3.00
N LEU A 191 20.05 1.45 2.05
CA LEU A 191 19.36 0.34 1.40
C LEU A 191 19.16 -0.89 2.30
N LEU A 192 19.76 -0.89 3.51
CA LEU A 192 19.54 -1.94 4.49
C LEU A 192 18.21 -1.74 5.22
N HIS A 193 17.25 -2.64 5.03
CA HIS A 193 15.97 -2.55 5.70
C HIS A 193 16.13 -2.70 7.23
N PRO A 194 15.59 -1.80 8.08
CA PRO A 194 15.87 -1.80 9.52
C PRO A 194 15.19 -2.95 10.28
N CYS A 195 13.99 -3.36 9.85
CA CYS A 195 13.19 -4.40 10.53
C CYS A 195 12.58 -5.37 9.49
N PRO A 196 13.39 -6.17 8.78
CA PRO A 196 12.88 -7.03 7.70
C PRO A 196 11.96 -8.14 8.24
N GLN A 197 11.04 -8.60 7.41
CA GLN A 197 10.10 -9.68 7.67
C GLN A 197 10.00 -10.59 6.44
N ILE A 198 9.70 -11.86 6.65
CA ILE A 198 9.44 -12.81 5.56
C ILE A 198 8.22 -12.36 4.73
N SER A 199 8.34 -12.45 3.41
CA SER A 199 7.25 -12.13 2.49
C SER A 199 6.10 -13.13 2.62
N ASN A 200 4.87 -12.71 2.31
CA ASN A 200 3.69 -13.60 2.35
C ASN A 200 3.22 -13.95 0.93
N PHE A 201 3.03 -15.25 0.67
CA PHE A 201 2.41 -15.71 -0.57
C PHE A 201 0.88 -15.74 -0.45
N TYR A 202 0.19 -15.29 -1.49
CA TYR A 202 -1.24 -15.46 -1.63
C TYR A 202 -1.67 -15.54 -3.09
N LEU A 203 -2.89 -16.02 -3.32
CA LEU A 203 -3.49 -16.15 -4.64
C LEU A 203 -4.57 -15.07 -4.87
N LEU A 204 -4.64 -14.58 -6.11
CA LEU A 204 -5.80 -13.86 -6.64
C LEU A 204 -6.59 -14.75 -7.61
N PRO A 205 -7.90 -14.98 -7.43
CA PRO A 205 -8.63 -15.94 -8.27
C PRO A 205 -8.79 -15.43 -9.71
N LYS A 206 -8.35 -16.21 -10.70
CA LYS A 206 -8.52 -15.91 -12.13
C LYS A 206 -9.85 -16.45 -12.63
N ILE A 207 -10.95 -15.81 -12.25
CA ILE A 207 -12.33 -16.23 -12.59
C ILE A 207 -12.65 -16.21 -14.10
N HIS A 208 -11.76 -15.65 -14.91
CA HIS A 208 -11.85 -15.60 -16.38
C HIS A 208 -11.14 -16.78 -17.07
N LYS A 209 -10.56 -17.71 -16.30
CA LYS A 209 -9.88 -18.91 -16.82
C LYS A 209 -10.60 -20.17 -16.34
N ALA A 210 -10.57 -21.22 -17.15
CA ALA A 210 -11.13 -22.52 -16.78
C ALA A 210 -10.55 -22.99 -15.44
N ASN A 211 -11.40 -23.57 -14.59
CA ASN A 211 -11.07 -24.02 -13.22
C ASN A 211 -10.65 -22.91 -12.23
N ASN A 212 -10.73 -21.64 -12.61
CA ASN A 212 -10.47 -20.48 -11.74
C ASN A 212 -9.12 -20.53 -10.96
N PRO A 213 -7.98 -20.81 -11.63
CA PRO A 213 -6.69 -20.93 -10.97
C PRO A 213 -6.28 -19.65 -10.24
N GLY A 214 -5.39 -19.77 -9.25
CA GLY A 214 -4.86 -18.62 -8.52
C GLY A 214 -3.74 -17.91 -9.28
N ARG A 215 -3.68 -16.56 -9.28
CA ARG A 215 -2.45 -15.82 -9.59
C ARG A 215 -1.57 -15.77 -8.34
N PRO A 216 -0.34 -16.32 -8.36
CA PRO A 216 0.57 -16.22 -7.23
C PRO A 216 1.06 -14.77 -7.07
N ILE A 217 1.00 -14.25 -5.85
CA ILE A 217 1.55 -12.94 -5.47
C ILE A 217 2.40 -13.12 -4.21
N VAL A 218 3.59 -12.53 -4.22
CA VAL A 218 4.49 -12.47 -3.07
C VAL A 218 4.50 -11.03 -2.54
N SER A 219 4.02 -10.86 -1.31
CA SER A 219 3.98 -9.55 -0.66
C SER A 219 5.35 -9.16 -0.10
N SER A 220 6.20 -8.58 -0.95
CA SER A 220 7.59 -8.23 -0.63
C SER A 220 7.78 -6.86 0.02
N HIS A 221 6.78 -6.33 0.74
CA HIS A 221 6.82 -4.95 1.26
C HIS A 221 7.81 -4.72 2.41
N SER A 222 8.25 -5.80 3.08
CA SER A 222 9.15 -5.72 4.25
C SER A 222 10.28 -6.74 4.17
N CYS A 223 10.53 -7.35 3.01
CA CYS A 223 11.63 -8.30 2.88
C CYS A 223 13.01 -7.60 2.94
N PRO A 224 14.10 -8.33 3.23
CA PRO A 224 15.45 -7.76 3.28
C PRO A 224 15.88 -6.98 2.03
N THR A 225 15.36 -7.36 0.85
CA THR A 225 15.75 -6.83 -0.46
C THR A 225 14.84 -5.70 -0.98
N VAL A 226 13.82 -5.28 -0.23
CA VAL A 226 12.78 -4.34 -0.72
C VAL A 226 13.34 -2.96 -1.11
N LEU A 227 14.29 -2.42 -0.34
CA LEU A 227 14.89 -1.10 -0.62
C LEU A 227 15.88 -1.18 -1.78
N ILE A 228 16.64 -2.28 -1.89
CA ILE A 228 17.47 -2.56 -3.07
C ILE A 228 16.60 -2.64 -4.31
N SER A 229 15.49 -3.38 -4.25
CA SER A 229 14.54 -3.47 -5.36
C SER A 229 14.01 -2.10 -5.78
N GLN A 230 13.72 -1.21 -4.84
CA GLN A 230 13.24 0.14 -5.13
C GLN A 230 14.32 0.99 -5.81
N TYR A 231 15.56 0.89 -5.34
CA TYR A 231 16.69 1.62 -5.91
C TYR A 231 16.98 1.15 -7.34
N ILE A 232 17.07 -0.16 -7.55
CA ILE A 232 17.28 -0.72 -8.89
C ILE A 232 16.15 -0.33 -9.84
N ASP A 233 14.90 -0.37 -9.38
CA ASP A 233 13.77 0.07 -10.20
C ASP A 233 13.90 1.54 -10.63
N SER A 234 14.34 2.43 -9.74
CA SER A 234 14.55 3.85 -10.09
C SER A 234 15.63 4.09 -11.15
N VAL A 235 16.56 3.15 -11.29
CA VAL A 235 17.61 3.18 -12.32
C VAL A 235 17.13 2.54 -13.63
N LEU A 236 16.34 1.46 -13.55
CA LEU A 236 15.89 0.71 -14.73
C LEU A 236 14.63 1.30 -15.38
N SER A 237 13.72 1.91 -14.61
CA SER A 237 12.45 2.42 -15.14
C SER A 237 12.61 3.50 -16.22
N PRO A 238 13.61 4.42 -16.17
CA PRO A 238 13.84 5.36 -17.27
C PRO A 238 14.28 4.63 -18.56
N LEU A 239 15.08 3.57 -18.45
CA LEU A 239 15.53 2.77 -19.62
C LEU A 239 14.37 2.02 -20.28
N VAL A 240 13.36 1.61 -19.50
CA VAL A 240 12.14 0.99 -20.06
C VAL A 240 11.42 1.96 -20.99
N SER A 241 11.40 3.24 -20.66
CA SER A 241 10.70 4.26 -21.45
C SER A 241 11.35 4.55 -22.81
N THR A 242 12.62 4.18 -22.99
CA THR A 242 13.35 4.36 -24.25
C THR A 242 13.16 3.19 -25.23
N LEU A 243 12.52 2.10 -24.80
CA LEU A 243 12.30 0.94 -25.67
C LEU A 243 11.38 1.31 -26.85
N PRO A 244 11.71 0.92 -28.10
CA PRO A 244 10.87 1.24 -29.27
C PRO A 244 9.44 0.73 -29.18
N SER A 245 9.23 -0.41 -28.51
CA SER A 245 7.91 -1.03 -28.32
C SER A 245 7.10 -0.40 -27.18
N PHE A 246 7.68 0.46 -26.33
CA PHE A 246 7.07 0.88 -25.07
C PHE A 246 5.72 1.60 -25.21
N ILE A 247 4.75 1.14 -24.43
CA ILE A 247 3.51 1.86 -24.12
C ILE A 247 3.47 2.13 -22.61
N GLN A 248 3.35 3.41 -22.23
CA GLN A 248 3.15 3.81 -20.83
C GLN A 248 1.75 3.49 -20.30
N ASP A 249 0.71 3.84 -21.07
CA ASP A 249 -0.70 3.67 -20.70
C ASP A 249 -1.61 3.79 -21.94
N THR A 250 -2.92 3.58 -21.75
CA THR A 250 -3.92 3.71 -22.83
C THR A 250 -3.89 5.10 -23.49
N PRO A 251 -3.90 6.24 -22.77
CA PRO A 251 -3.75 7.56 -23.41
C PRO A 251 -2.50 7.72 -24.28
N HIS A 252 -1.34 7.22 -23.85
CA HIS A 252 -0.12 7.23 -24.65
C HIS A 252 -0.30 6.41 -25.93
N PHE A 253 -0.86 5.21 -25.83
CA PHE A 253 -1.17 4.39 -26.99
C PHE A 253 -2.13 5.08 -27.98
N LEU A 254 -3.21 5.69 -27.47
CA LEU A 254 -4.18 6.41 -28.29
C LEU A 254 -3.55 7.57 -29.08
N ARG A 255 -2.58 8.29 -28.48
CA ARG A 255 -1.82 9.33 -29.18
C ARG A 255 -0.92 8.76 -30.28
N LEU A 256 -0.31 7.59 -30.06
CA LEU A 256 0.53 6.92 -31.06
C LEU A 256 -0.28 6.50 -32.29
N ILE A 257 -1.47 5.92 -32.10
CA ILE A 257 -2.32 5.47 -33.21
C ILE A 257 -3.10 6.60 -33.89
N GLN A 258 -3.29 7.74 -33.21
CA GLN A 258 -4.02 8.88 -33.78
C GLN A 258 -3.35 9.43 -35.04
N ASN A 259 -2.01 9.37 -35.11
CA ASN A 259 -1.23 9.84 -36.25
C ASN A 259 -0.85 8.72 -37.21
N PHE A 260 -1.32 7.50 -36.96
CA PHE A 260 -1.01 6.34 -37.79
C PHE A 260 -2.01 6.25 -38.95
N GLU A 261 -1.48 6.10 -40.16
CA GLU A 261 -2.28 5.83 -41.34
C GLU A 261 -1.75 4.61 -42.08
N PHE A 262 -2.68 3.76 -42.53
CA PHE A 262 -2.35 2.67 -43.44
C PHE A 262 -1.85 3.22 -44.78
N PRO A 263 -0.97 2.50 -45.50
CA PRO A 263 -0.62 2.80 -46.89
C PRO A 263 -1.86 2.88 -47.81
N GLU A 264 -1.71 3.54 -48.97
CA GLU A 264 -2.81 3.78 -49.93
C GLU A 264 -3.37 2.51 -50.55
N ASN A 265 -2.50 1.61 -51.02
CA ASN A 265 -2.90 0.37 -51.72
C ASN A 265 -2.33 -0.89 -51.04
N PRO A 266 -2.74 -1.24 -49.80
CA PRO A 266 -2.35 -2.48 -49.18
C PRO A 266 -3.24 -3.61 -49.69
N SER A 267 -2.64 -4.74 -50.05
CA SER A 267 -3.35 -5.95 -50.46
C SER A 267 -4.25 -6.51 -49.36
N GLU A 268 -3.81 -6.43 -48.11
CA GLU A 268 -4.58 -6.84 -46.93
C GLU A 268 -4.11 -6.00 -45.72
N ARG A 269 -5.06 -5.57 -44.87
CA ARG A 269 -4.79 -4.82 -43.64
C ARG A 269 -5.21 -5.68 -42.46
N THR A 270 -4.32 -5.81 -41.49
CA THR A 270 -4.61 -6.68 -40.35
C THR A 270 -4.16 -6.04 -39.05
N LEU A 271 -5.02 -6.11 -38.05
CA LEU A 271 -4.69 -5.83 -36.67
C LEU A 271 -4.37 -7.15 -35.97
N PHE A 272 -3.39 -7.13 -35.07
CA PHE A 272 -3.12 -8.28 -34.23
C PHE A 272 -2.78 -7.88 -32.82
N THR A 273 -3.06 -8.80 -31.90
CA THR A 273 -2.57 -8.74 -30.53
C THR A 273 -1.83 -10.02 -30.20
N MET A 274 -0.84 -9.90 -29.31
CA MET A 274 -0.15 -11.05 -28.71
C MET A 274 -0.11 -10.87 -27.20
N ASP A 275 -0.22 -11.94 -26.43
CA ASP A 275 -0.08 -11.97 -24.97
C ASP A 275 1.03 -12.94 -24.60
N VAL A 276 1.98 -12.46 -23.79
CA VAL A 276 3.07 -13.30 -23.29
C VAL A 276 2.59 -14.11 -22.08
N SER A 277 2.49 -15.42 -22.29
CA SER A 277 2.01 -16.35 -21.28
C SER A 277 2.94 -16.40 -20.07
N SER A 278 2.43 -15.89 -18.94
CA SER A 278 3.11 -15.97 -17.63
C SER A 278 4.51 -15.34 -17.60
N LEU A 279 4.67 -14.21 -18.30
CA LEU A 279 5.93 -13.46 -18.49
C LEU A 279 6.86 -13.45 -17.27
N TYR A 280 6.38 -12.97 -16.12
CA TYR A 280 7.22 -12.85 -14.92
C TYR A 280 7.82 -14.19 -14.48
N THR A 281 7.01 -15.25 -14.42
CA THR A 281 7.43 -16.57 -13.95
C THR A 281 8.27 -17.33 -14.98
N SER A 282 8.21 -16.95 -16.26
CA SER A 282 8.93 -17.65 -17.32
C SER A 282 10.37 -17.18 -17.51
N ILE A 283 10.69 -15.92 -17.15
CA ILE A 283 12.01 -15.31 -17.34
C ILE A 283 13.10 -16.00 -16.49
N PRO A 284 14.13 -16.61 -17.10
CA PRO A 284 15.30 -17.10 -16.38
C PRO A 284 16.14 -15.94 -15.84
N HIS A 285 16.75 -16.11 -14.66
CA HIS A 285 17.57 -15.04 -14.05
C HIS A 285 18.76 -14.62 -14.92
N HIS A 286 19.42 -15.57 -15.59
CA HIS A 286 20.54 -15.25 -16.48
C HIS A 286 20.12 -14.39 -17.68
N ALA A 287 18.94 -14.65 -18.26
CA ALA A 287 18.39 -13.87 -19.37
C ALA A 287 18.03 -12.45 -18.93
N ALA A 288 17.41 -12.31 -17.75
CA ALA A 288 17.13 -11.01 -17.14
C ALA A 288 18.41 -10.20 -16.91
N LEU A 289 19.44 -10.81 -16.32
CA LEU A 289 20.72 -10.13 -16.05
C LEU A 289 21.45 -9.75 -17.34
N ALA A 290 21.39 -10.57 -18.39
CA ALA A 290 21.96 -10.27 -19.69
C ALA A 290 21.28 -9.05 -20.35
N ALA A 291 19.95 -9.00 -20.33
CA ALA A 291 19.19 -7.87 -20.86
C ALA A 291 19.48 -6.57 -20.09
N ILE A 292 19.52 -6.64 -18.76
CA ILE A 292 19.85 -5.47 -17.92
C ILE A 292 21.26 -4.97 -18.20
N ARG A 293 22.23 -5.86 -18.35
CA ARG A 293 23.60 -5.50 -18.73
C ARG A 293 23.62 -4.76 -20.07
N HIS A 294 22.93 -5.30 -21.08
CA HIS A 294 22.88 -4.73 -22.43
C HIS A 294 22.46 -3.25 -22.43
N TYR A 295 21.42 -2.89 -21.67
CA TYR A 295 20.95 -1.49 -21.60
C TYR A 295 21.79 -0.63 -20.64
N LEU A 296 22.24 -1.19 -19.52
CA LEU A 296 23.06 -0.43 -18.57
C LEU A 296 24.42 -0.06 -19.17
N ASP A 297 25.01 -0.89 -20.02
CA ASP A 297 26.29 -0.60 -20.67
C ASP A 297 26.20 0.52 -21.72
N GLN A 298 24.98 0.93 -22.10
CA GLN A 298 24.72 2.05 -23.01
C GLN A 298 24.46 3.38 -22.29
N ARG A 299 24.50 3.39 -20.94
CA ARG A 299 24.22 4.61 -20.16
C ARG A 299 25.31 5.66 -20.33
N GLN A 300 24.91 6.93 -20.32
CA GLN A 300 25.85 8.06 -20.41
C GLN A 300 26.68 8.24 -19.13
N ASP A 301 26.11 7.95 -17.96
CA ASP A 301 26.81 8.05 -16.67
C ASP A 301 27.22 6.67 -16.12
N PRO A 302 28.50 6.25 -16.27
CA PRO A 302 29.01 5.01 -15.71
C PRO A 302 29.47 5.10 -14.25
N SER A 303 29.16 6.17 -13.50
CA SER A 303 29.62 6.43 -12.13
C SER A 303 29.52 5.23 -11.19
N ILE A 304 28.40 4.51 -11.22
CA ILE A 304 28.24 3.22 -10.54
C ILE A 304 28.45 2.10 -11.57
N PRO A 305 29.36 1.14 -11.35
CA PRO A 305 29.62 0.07 -12.32
C PRO A 305 28.39 -0.80 -12.66
N THR A 306 28.29 -1.29 -13.90
CA THR A 306 27.20 -2.20 -14.32
C THR A 306 27.16 -3.46 -13.45
N THR A 307 28.34 -3.98 -13.08
CA THR A 307 28.49 -5.16 -12.21
C THR A 307 27.84 -4.97 -10.84
N THR A 308 27.83 -3.74 -10.31
CA THR A 308 27.16 -3.39 -9.06
C THR A 308 25.65 -3.52 -9.19
N PHE A 309 25.06 -2.95 -10.23
CA PHE A 309 23.62 -3.06 -10.49
C PHE A 309 23.18 -4.50 -10.76
N LEU A 310 24.00 -5.27 -11.49
CA LEU A 310 23.75 -6.70 -11.72
C LEU A 310 23.80 -7.50 -10.42
N ARG A 311 24.78 -7.25 -9.55
CA ARG A 311 24.89 -7.96 -8.26
C ARG A 311 23.71 -7.66 -7.35
N LEU A 312 23.28 -6.39 -7.30
CA LEU A 312 22.10 -5.99 -6.53
C LEU A 312 20.82 -6.60 -7.11
N THR A 313 20.65 -6.61 -8.44
CA THR A 313 19.52 -7.26 -9.10
C THR A 313 19.48 -8.77 -8.83
N GLU A 314 20.62 -9.45 -8.97
CA GLU A 314 20.78 -10.87 -8.68
C GLU A 314 20.36 -11.20 -7.24
N LEU A 315 20.74 -10.37 -6.26
CA LEU A 315 20.30 -10.54 -4.87
C LEU A 315 18.77 -10.47 -4.76
N VAL A 316 18.10 -9.53 -5.44
CA VAL A 316 16.63 -9.46 -5.38
C VAL A 316 15.97 -10.69 -6.04
N LEU A 317 16.50 -11.13 -7.18
CA LEU A 317 15.96 -12.28 -7.93
C LEU A 317 16.16 -13.61 -7.20
N THR A 318 17.34 -13.83 -6.60
CA THR A 318 17.71 -15.12 -5.98
C THR A 318 17.30 -15.25 -4.51
N GLN A 319 17.20 -14.13 -3.79
CA GLN A 319 16.81 -14.12 -2.38
C GLN A 319 15.32 -13.85 -2.17
N ASN A 320 14.48 -14.17 -3.16
CA ASN A 320 13.03 -14.10 -3.01
C ASN A 320 12.51 -15.31 -2.21
N CYS A 321 12.43 -15.14 -0.88
CA CYS A 321 11.86 -16.12 0.02
C CYS A 321 10.53 -15.62 0.61
N PHE A 322 9.60 -16.54 0.82
CA PHE A 322 8.27 -16.24 1.33
C PHE A 322 7.70 -17.40 2.14
N GLN A 323 6.64 -17.15 2.89
CA GLN A 323 5.90 -18.17 3.62
C GLN A 323 4.50 -18.39 3.04
N PHE A 324 4.05 -19.64 3.10
CA PHE A 324 2.67 -20.02 2.86
C PHE A 324 2.25 -21.14 3.81
N ASN A 325 1.09 -21.01 4.44
CA ASN A 325 0.52 -22.03 5.32
C ASN A 325 1.50 -22.58 6.40
N GLY A 326 2.39 -21.72 6.93
CA GLY A 326 3.39 -22.09 7.95
C GLY A 326 4.66 -22.75 7.41
N ARG A 327 4.78 -22.93 6.09
CA ARG A 327 5.97 -23.45 5.40
C ARG A 327 6.71 -22.31 4.69
N PHE A 328 8.01 -22.48 4.49
CA PHE A 328 8.89 -21.48 3.87
C PHE A 328 9.35 -21.95 2.50
N PHE A 329 9.43 -21.04 1.54
CA PHE A 329 9.82 -21.36 0.17
C PHE A 329 10.76 -20.29 -0.39
N ARG A 330 11.62 -20.71 -1.31
CA ARG A 330 12.45 -19.85 -2.16
C ARG A 330 12.01 -20.01 -3.61
N GLN A 331 11.82 -18.90 -4.32
CA GLN A 331 11.64 -18.92 -5.77
C GLN A 331 13.01 -18.99 -6.44
N ILE A 332 13.23 -20.00 -7.28
CA ILE A 332 14.51 -20.24 -7.98
C ILE A 332 14.45 -19.91 -9.48
N LYS A 333 13.25 -19.69 -10.03
CA LYS A 333 13.03 -19.30 -11.43
C LYS A 333 11.96 -18.22 -11.53
N GLY A 334 12.15 -17.30 -12.48
CA GLY A 334 11.21 -16.20 -12.70
C GLY A 334 11.49 -14.99 -11.81
N VAL A 335 10.74 -13.95 -12.07
CA VAL A 335 10.69 -12.70 -11.32
C VAL A 335 9.48 -12.73 -10.39
N ALA A 336 9.70 -12.44 -9.12
CA ALA A 336 8.65 -12.44 -8.11
C ALA A 336 7.56 -11.40 -8.42
N MET A 337 6.32 -11.84 -8.58
CA MET A 337 5.18 -10.93 -8.71
C MET A 337 4.95 -10.21 -7.37
N GLY A 338 5.23 -8.89 -7.33
CA GLY A 338 5.14 -8.05 -6.14
C GLY A 338 6.44 -7.35 -5.75
N THR A 339 7.56 -7.68 -6.40
CA THR A 339 8.81 -6.92 -6.26
C THR A 339 8.78 -5.64 -7.09
N LYS A 340 9.41 -4.55 -6.61
CA LYS A 340 9.33 -3.24 -7.28
C LYS A 340 10.04 -3.21 -8.63
N LEU A 341 11.21 -3.85 -8.74
CA LEU A 341 11.97 -3.91 -10.00
C LEU A 341 11.31 -4.83 -11.05
N GLY A 342 10.29 -5.59 -10.66
CA GLY A 342 9.77 -6.69 -11.47
C GLY A 342 9.32 -6.24 -12.86
N PRO A 343 8.47 -5.20 -12.98
CA PRO A 343 8.04 -4.68 -14.26
C PRO A 343 9.20 -4.20 -15.13
N SER A 344 10.16 -3.49 -14.54
CA SER A 344 11.33 -2.99 -15.26
C SER A 344 12.20 -4.12 -15.82
N VAL A 345 12.46 -5.16 -15.03
CA VAL A 345 13.19 -6.35 -15.49
C VAL A 345 12.43 -7.07 -16.61
N ALA A 346 11.12 -7.26 -16.46
CA ALA A 346 10.31 -7.92 -17.48
C ALA A 346 10.31 -7.14 -18.81
N CYS A 347 10.12 -5.81 -18.75
CA CYS A 347 10.11 -4.97 -19.93
C CYS A 347 11.45 -4.89 -20.65
N LEU A 348 12.57 -4.77 -19.92
CA LEU A 348 13.92 -4.76 -20.51
C LEU A 348 14.28 -6.13 -21.09
N THR A 349 13.90 -7.22 -20.43
CA THR A 349 14.11 -8.58 -20.98
C THR A 349 13.36 -8.74 -22.30
N MET A 350 12.11 -8.27 -22.36
CA MET A 350 11.32 -8.27 -23.60
C MET A 350 11.91 -7.35 -24.66
N GLY A 351 12.38 -6.15 -24.30
CA GLY A 351 13.03 -5.23 -25.23
C GLY A 351 14.27 -5.84 -25.89
N HIS A 352 15.12 -6.48 -25.09
CA HIS A 352 16.32 -7.15 -25.59
C HIS A 352 15.97 -8.34 -26.50
N PHE A 353 14.91 -9.09 -26.18
CA PHE A 353 14.37 -10.14 -27.05
C PHE A 353 13.83 -9.54 -28.37
N GLU A 354 13.07 -8.45 -28.30
CA GLU A 354 12.46 -7.79 -29.47
C GLU A 354 13.53 -7.28 -30.43
N GLU A 355 14.57 -6.61 -29.94
CA GLU A 355 15.70 -6.15 -30.78
C GLU A 355 16.35 -7.31 -31.54
N GLN A 356 16.59 -8.43 -30.86
CA GLN A 356 17.17 -9.61 -31.49
C GLN A 356 16.20 -10.26 -32.49
N LEU A 357 14.92 -10.36 -32.14
CA LEU A 357 13.86 -10.89 -33.01
C LEU A 357 13.78 -10.09 -34.31
N PHE A 358 13.66 -8.77 -34.21
CA PHE A 358 13.55 -7.87 -35.37
C PHE A 358 14.84 -7.80 -36.19
N SER A 359 16.02 -7.97 -35.57
CA SER A 359 17.30 -8.00 -36.32
C SER A 359 17.47 -9.27 -37.14
N ARG A 360 17.01 -10.43 -36.63
CA ARG A 360 17.24 -11.75 -37.25
C ARG A 360 16.12 -12.20 -38.18
N TYR A 361 14.89 -11.71 -37.99
CA TYR A 361 13.79 -12.06 -38.87
C TYR A 361 13.96 -11.39 -40.25
N THR A 362 13.97 -12.20 -41.30
CA THR A 362 14.19 -11.76 -42.69
C THR A 362 12.92 -11.61 -43.51
N GLY A 363 11.77 -12.06 -42.99
CA GLY A 363 10.46 -11.93 -43.66
C GLY A 363 9.81 -10.55 -43.47
N ILE A 364 8.54 -10.45 -43.88
CA ILE A 364 7.76 -9.21 -43.75
C ILE A 364 7.46 -8.91 -42.28
N LYS A 365 7.89 -7.74 -41.81
CA LYS A 365 7.73 -7.29 -40.43
C LYS A 365 6.44 -6.48 -40.27
N PRO A 366 5.81 -6.51 -39.07
CA PRO A 366 4.74 -5.58 -38.75
C PRO A 366 5.16 -4.12 -38.93
N ILE A 367 4.27 -3.30 -39.48
CA ILE A 367 4.50 -1.86 -39.66
C ILE A 367 4.31 -1.08 -38.35
N LEU A 368 3.54 -1.64 -37.42
CA LEU A 368 3.43 -1.16 -36.05
C LEU A 368 3.59 -2.36 -35.12
N TYR A 369 4.43 -2.21 -34.10
CA TYR A 369 4.59 -3.18 -33.01
C TYR A 369 4.82 -2.42 -31.71
N LYS A 370 3.88 -2.53 -30.78
CA LYS A 370 3.92 -1.85 -29.48
C LYS A 370 3.47 -2.79 -28.38
N ARG A 371 3.94 -2.55 -27.16
CA ARG A 371 3.78 -3.44 -26.02
C ARG A 371 3.55 -2.65 -24.73
N TYR A 372 2.52 -3.06 -24.01
CA TYR A 372 2.28 -2.71 -22.62
C TYR A 372 2.59 -3.94 -21.75
N ILE A 373 3.79 -3.98 -21.17
CA ILE A 373 4.29 -5.11 -20.36
C ILE A 373 4.21 -6.46 -21.10
N ASP A 374 3.16 -7.25 -20.89
CA ASP A 374 2.90 -8.57 -21.49
C ASP A 374 1.92 -8.52 -22.68
N ASP A 375 1.13 -7.46 -22.80
CA ASP A 375 0.16 -7.26 -23.88
C ASP A 375 0.84 -6.54 -25.07
N ILE A 376 0.84 -7.15 -26.25
CA ILE A 376 1.38 -6.63 -27.50
C ILE A 376 0.22 -6.29 -28.45
N VAL A 377 0.36 -5.19 -29.17
CA VAL A 377 -0.53 -4.78 -30.26
C VAL A 377 0.30 -4.40 -31.47
N GLY A 378 -0.18 -4.75 -32.65
CA GLY A 378 0.48 -4.37 -33.88
C GLY A 378 -0.44 -4.33 -35.09
N VAL A 379 0.16 -3.88 -36.17
CA VAL A 379 -0.48 -3.71 -37.47
C VAL A 379 0.42 -4.33 -38.51
N ALA A 380 -0.16 -5.10 -39.41
CA ALA A 380 0.52 -5.68 -40.56
C ALA A 380 -0.19 -5.29 -41.86
N VAL A 381 0.59 -5.24 -42.93
CA VAL A 381 0.12 -5.08 -44.30
C VAL A 381 0.67 -6.24 -45.12
N GLY A 382 -0.19 -6.82 -45.94
CA GLY A 382 0.13 -7.98 -46.75
C GLY A 382 -0.57 -9.25 -46.26
N PRO A 383 -0.32 -10.39 -46.94
CA PRO A 383 -1.04 -11.63 -46.69
C PRO A 383 -0.93 -12.06 -45.23
N ARG A 384 -2.06 -12.47 -44.64
CA ARG A 384 -2.11 -13.01 -43.28
C ARG A 384 -1.02 -14.05 -42.97
N ASN A 385 -0.69 -14.91 -43.93
CA ASN A 385 0.35 -15.94 -43.80
C ASN A 385 1.75 -15.38 -43.47
N ASP A 386 2.09 -14.18 -43.94
CA ASP A 386 3.39 -13.58 -43.65
C ASP A 386 3.48 -13.05 -42.21
N LEU A 387 2.36 -12.55 -41.67
CA LEU A 387 2.25 -12.23 -40.25
C LEU A 387 2.30 -13.49 -39.38
N GLU A 388 1.64 -14.57 -39.81
CA GLU A 388 1.70 -15.87 -39.10
C GLU A 388 3.13 -16.43 -39.09
N LYS A 389 3.90 -16.29 -40.19
CA LYS A 389 5.35 -16.63 -40.20
C LYS A 389 6.15 -15.81 -39.19
N PHE A 390 5.90 -14.50 -39.09
CA PHE A 390 6.57 -13.65 -38.10
C PHE A 390 6.25 -14.10 -36.66
N ILE A 391 4.99 -14.38 -36.36
CA ILE A 391 4.55 -14.82 -35.04
C ILE A 391 5.15 -16.20 -34.71
N ASN A 392 5.13 -17.14 -35.65
CA ASN A 392 5.73 -18.46 -35.49
C ASN A 392 7.26 -18.37 -35.27
N PHE A 393 7.93 -17.45 -35.96
CA PHE A 393 9.33 -17.17 -35.71
C PHE A 393 9.56 -16.63 -34.30
N ALA A 394 8.72 -15.69 -33.83
CA ALA A 394 8.81 -15.16 -32.47
C ALA A 394 8.63 -16.24 -31.38
N GLU A 395 7.71 -17.18 -31.59
CA GLU A 395 7.48 -18.31 -30.68
C GLU A 395 8.68 -19.27 -30.62
N THR A 396 9.33 -19.53 -31.76
CA THR A 396 10.47 -20.45 -31.84
C THR A 396 11.80 -19.80 -31.45
N PHE A 397 11.91 -18.47 -31.55
CA PHE A 397 13.14 -17.73 -31.31
C PHE A 397 13.61 -17.79 -29.85
N CYS A 398 12.68 -17.81 -28.89
CA CYS A 398 13.01 -17.78 -27.46
C CYS A 398 12.22 -18.85 -26.69
N PRO A 399 12.84 -20.01 -26.39
CA PRO A 399 12.14 -21.18 -25.86
C PRO A 399 11.39 -20.98 -24.53
N PHE A 400 11.79 -20.00 -23.71
CA PHE A 400 11.12 -19.72 -22.44
C PHE A 400 9.94 -18.75 -22.56
N LEU A 401 9.77 -18.07 -23.70
CA LEU A 401 8.62 -17.22 -23.97
C LEU A 401 7.58 -17.99 -24.77
N LYS A 402 6.32 -17.86 -24.38
CA LYS A 402 5.19 -18.43 -25.11
C LYS A 402 4.20 -17.33 -25.38
N PHE A 403 3.65 -17.31 -26.59
CA PHE A 403 2.71 -16.29 -27.01
C PHE A 403 1.34 -16.92 -27.25
N THR A 404 0.30 -16.13 -27.02
CA THR A 404 -1.03 -16.37 -27.61
C THR A 404 -1.37 -15.17 -28.45
N HIS A 405 -2.01 -15.36 -29.60
CA HIS A 405 -2.24 -14.27 -30.53
C HIS A 405 -3.66 -14.28 -31.09
N CYS A 406 -4.13 -13.11 -31.50
CA CYS A 406 -5.38 -12.91 -32.23
C CYS A 406 -5.09 -12.00 -33.42
N ILE A 407 -5.51 -12.42 -34.61
CA ILE A 407 -5.30 -11.70 -35.87
C ILE A 407 -6.66 -11.48 -36.50
N SER A 408 -6.98 -10.23 -36.83
CA SER A 408 -8.29 -9.83 -37.34
C SER A 408 -8.16 -8.72 -38.38
N ASN A 409 -9.02 -8.78 -39.40
CA ASN A 409 -9.11 -7.80 -40.47
C ASN A 409 -10.13 -6.69 -40.15
N SER A 410 -10.88 -6.83 -39.04
CA SER A 410 -11.94 -5.89 -38.65
C SER A 410 -11.61 -5.20 -37.32
N SER A 411 -11.63 -5.96 -36.22
CA SER A 411 -11.34 -5.44 -34.89
C SER A 411 -10.57 -6.40 -33.99
N VAL A 412 -9.82 -5.83 -33.04
CA VAL A 412 -9.13 -6.54 -31.95
C VAL A 412 -9.29 -5.80 -30.63
N VAL A 413 -9.22 -6.54 -29.53
CA VAL A 413 -9.23 -5.95 -28.18
C VAL A 413 -7.80 -5.80 -27.67
N PHE A 414 -7.43 -4.61 -27.25
CA PHE A 414 -6.14 -4.31 -26.61
C PHE A 414 -6.36 -3.46 -25.36
N LEU A 415 -5.83 -3.89 -24.22
CA LEU A 415 -6.04 -3.28 -22.90
C LEU A 415 -7.54 -3.10 -22.57
N ASP A 416 -8.00 -1.85 -22.55
CA ASP A 416 -9.38 -1.44 -22.33
C ASP A 416 -10.01 -0.79 -23.58
N THR A 417 -9.44 -1.07 -24.75
CA THR A 417 -9.87 -0.55 -26.05
C THR A 417 -10.28 -1.69 -26.98
N GLU A 418 -11.30 -1.45 -27.79
CA GLU A 418 -11.58 -2.22 -29.00
C GLU A 418 -11.12 -1.35 -30.18
N LEU A 419 -10.17 -1.88 -30.95
CA LEU A 419 -9.58 -1.21 -32.10
C LEU A 419 -10.22 -1.75 -33.36
N SER A 420 -10.63 -0.86 -34.25
CA SER A 420 -11.20 -1.21 -35.55
C SER A 420 -10.52 -0.45 -36.68
N ILE A 421 -10.48 -1.07 -37.85
CA ILE A 421 -10.01 -0.42 -39.07
C ILE A 421 -11.19 0.37 -39.66
N SER A 422 -11.00 1.67 -39.86
CA SER A 422 -11.93 2.54 -40.58
C SER A 422 -11.14 3.28 -41.64
N ASP A 423 -11.42 3.02 -42.91
CA ASP A 423 -10.68 3.56 -44.04
C ASP A 423 -9.18 3.28 -43.91
N ARG A 424 -8.36 4.33 -43.74
CA ARG A 424 -6.91 4.27 -43.56
C ARG A 424 -6.48 4.52 -42.11
N GLN A 425 -7.40 4.61 -41.16
CA GLN A 425 -7.11 4.94 -39.77
C GLN A 425 -7.56 3.84 -38.83
N ILE A 426 -7.01 3.87 -37.61
CA ILE A 426 -7.42 2.99 -36.51
C ILE A 426 -8.36 3.79 -35.63
N LYS A 427 -9.59 3.32 -35.51
CA LYS A 427 -10.55 3.84 -34.55
C LYS A 427 -10.51 3.01 -33.28
N SER A 428 -10.82 3.65 -32.17
CA SER A 428 -10.87 3.04 -30.84
C SER A 428 -12.22 3.27 -30.18
N ASN A 429 -12.71 2.25 -29.48
CA ASN A 429 -13.89 2.30 -28.63
C ASN A 429 -13.60 1.69 -27.25
N LEU A 430 -14.41 2.02 -26.24
CA LEU A 430 -14.22 1.51 -24.88
C LEU A 430 -14.67 0.05 -24.80
N HIS A 431 -13.76 -0.84 -24.40
CA HIS A 431 -14.07 -2.25 -24.22
C HIS A 431 -14.27 -2.60 -22.74
N PHE A 432 -15.39 -3.26 -22.44
CA PHE A 432 -15.65 -3.87 -21.13
C PHE A 432 -15.45 -5.38 -21.23
N LYS A 433 -14.59 -5.93 -20.37
CA LYS A 433 -14.38 -7.38 -20.33
C LYS A 433 -15.66 -8.07 -19.85
N PRO A 434 -16.00 -9.27 -20.35
CA PRO A 434 -17.19 -10.00 -19.91
C PRO A 434 -17.22 -10.28 -18.39
N THR A 435 -16.05 -10.35 -17.75
CA THR A 435 -15.92 -10.54 -16.30
C THR A 435 -15.90 -9.24 -15.49
N ASP A 436 -16.06 -8.08 -16.12
CA ASP A 436 -16.15 -6.80 -15.43
C ASP A 436 -17.45 -6.74 -14.63
N SER A 437 -17.32 -6.65 -13.31
CA SER A 437 -18.46 -6.56 -12.39
C SER A 437 -19.01 -5.15 -12.27
N HIS A 438 -18.36 -4.15 -12.88
CA HIS A 438 -18.68 -2.72 -12.75
C HIS A 438 -18.87 -2.30 -11.29
N ASN A 439 -18.08 -2.88 -10.40
CA ASN A 439 -18.17 -2.71 -8.95
C ASN A 439 -17.57 -1.36 -8.49
N TYR A 440 -18.03 -0.27 -9.10
CA TYR A 440 -17.71 1.09 -8.70
C TYR A 440 -18.08 1.32 -7.23
N LEU A 441 -17.42 2.24 -6.55
CA LEU A 441 -17.72 2.54 -5.15
C LEU A 441 -19.20 2.95 -5.00
N MET A 442 -19.97 2.28 -4.14
CA MET A 442 -21.36 2.69 -3.89
C MET A 442 -21.44 4.09 -3.30
N TYR A 443 -22.43 4.87 -3.73
CA TYR A 443 -22.63 6.25 -3.28
C TYR A 443 -22.82 6.43 -1.76
N PRO A 444 -23.47 5.51 -1.01
CA PRO A 444 -23.60 5.63 0.45
C PRO A 444 -22.33 5.29 1.24
N SER A 445 -21.24 4.89 0.58
CA SER A 445 -19.99 4.58 1.29
C SER A 445 -19.47 5.80 2.06
N ASN A 446 -18.84 5.58 3.21
CA ASN A 446 -18.31 6.65 4.05
C ASN A 446 -16.99 7.23 3.49
N HIS A 447 -17.10 7.98 2.40
CA HIS A 447 -16.03 8.75 1.77
C HIS A 447 -16.41 10.24 1.68
N PRO A 448 -15.43 11.14 1.54
CA PRO A 448 -15.73 12.53 1.18
C PRO A 448 -16.61 12.59 -0.07
N ARG A 449 -17.65 13.44 -0.06
CA ARG A 449 -18.56 13.58 -1.22
C ARG A 449 -17.84 14.03 -2.49
N SER A 450 -16.78 14.82 -2.37
CA SER A 450 -15.92 15.17 -3.49
C SER A 450 -15.32 13.94 -4.17
N CYS A 451 -14.92 12.93 -3.40
CA CYS A 451 -14.40 11.67 -3.92
C CYS A 451 -15.48 10.93 -4.70
N THR A 452 -16.63 10.62 -4.09
CA THR A 452 -17.71 9.89 -4.78
C THR A 452 -18.19 10.66 -6.02
N ASN A 453 -18.44 11.97 -5.92
CA ASN A 453 -18.97 12.77 -7.02
C ASN A 453 -18.01 12.91 -8.21
N SER A 454 -16.71 12.69 -7.99
CA SER A 454 -15.69 12.73 -9.06
C SER A 454 -15.60 11.44 -9.88
N ILE A 455 -16.07 10.30 -9.35
CA ILE A 455 -15.91 8.99 -9.99
C ILE A 455 -16.65 8.91 -11.33
N PRO A 456 -17.95 9.31 -11.44
CA PRO A 456 -18.66 9.29 -12.71
C PRO A 456 -17.99 10.17 -13.77
N PHE A 457 -17.59 11.40 -13.40
CA PHE A 457 -16.87 12.30 -14.29
C PHE A 457 -15.56 11.67 -14.80
N SER A 458 -14.81 11.01 -13.93
CA SER A 458 -13.54 10.38 -14.29
C SER A 458 -13.72 9.20 -15.26
N GLN A 459 -14.78 8.40 -15.10
CA GLN A 459 -15.09 7.28 -16.02
C GLN A 459 -15.61 7.79 -17.36
N LEU A 460 -16.45 8.81 -17.37
CA LEU A 460 -16.92 9.44 -18.61
C LEU A 460 -15.76 10.11 -19.34
N LEU A 461 -14.85 10.80 -18.63
CA LEU A 461 -13.64 11.37 -19.24
C LEU A 461 -12.70 10.30 -19.80
N ARG A 462 -12.64 9.11 -19.19
CA ARG A 462 -11.96 7.94 -19.77
C ARG A 462 -12.63 7.50 -21.07
N ALA A 463 -13.95 7.37 -21.10
CA ALA A 463 -14.69 7.07 -22.34
C ALA A 463 -14.45 8.14 -23.43
N ARG A 464 -14.48 9.42 -23.07
CA ARG A 464 -14.23 10.55 -24.00
C ARG A 464 -12.85 10.48 -24.64
N ARG A 465 -11.82 10.02 -23.91
CA ARG A 465 -10.47 9.82 -24.44
C ARG A 465 -10.42 8.63 -25.40
N ILE A 466 -11.05 7.52 -25.04
CA ILE A 466 -10.97 6.26 -25.76
C ILE A 466 -11.83 6.26 -27.02
N CYS A 467 -13.08 6.69 -26.96
CA CYS A 467 -13.96 6.67 -28.13
C CYS A 467 -13.47 7.67 -29.18
N SER A 468 -13.23 7.20 -30.41
CA SER A 468 -12.85 8.07 -31.53
C SER A 468 -14.03 8.88 -32.04
N ASP A 469 -15.21 8.26 -32.12
CA ASP A 469 -16.44 8.89 -32.61
C ASP A 469 -17.36 9.33 -31.46
N ASP A 470 -17.99 10.50 -31.62
CA ASP A 470 -18.93 11.06 -30.64
C ASP A 470 -20.20 10.20 -30.45
N GLN A 471 -20.62 9.49 -31.50
CA GLN A 471 -21.76 8.57 -31.42
C GLN A 471 -21.47 7.40 -30.49
N ASP A 472 -20.25 6.84 -30.56
CA ASP A 472 -19.84 5.74 -29.69
C ASP A 472 -19.62 6.23 -28.26
N PHE A 473 -19.04 7.41 -28.08
CA PHE A 473 -18.99 8.06 -26.78
C PHE A 473 -20.40 8.23 -26.17
N ALA A 474 -21.40 8.62 -26.95
CA ALA A 474 -22.77 8.78 -26.47
C ALA A 474 -23.39 7.44 -26.03
N LYS A 475 -23.16 6.35 -26.80
CA LYS A 475 -23.61 4.99 -26.44
C LYS A 475 -22.94 4.50 -25.16
N VAL A 476 -21.61 4.60 -25.09
CA VAL A 476 -20.81 4.18 -23.93
C VAL A 476 -21.17 4.99 -22.70
N SER A 477 -21.40 6.30 -22.84
CA SER A 477 -21.81 7.16 -21.73
C SER A 477 -23.13 6.70 -21.11
N LYS A 478 -24.11 6.29 -21.93
CA LYS A 478 -25.38 5.73 -21.42
C LYS A 478 -25.17 4.45 -20.60
N GLN A 479 -24.27 3.57 -21.05
CA GLN A 479 -23.91 2.35 -20.31
C GLN A 479 -23.21 2.68 -18.98
N ILE A 480 -22.23 3.60 -18.99
CA ILE A 480 -21.53 4.01 -17.78
C ILE A 480 -22.50 4.61 -16.75
N ILE A 481 -23.44 5.44 -17.19
CA ILE A 481 -24.45 6.06 -16.33
C ILE A 481 -25.32 4.99 -15.68
N SER A 482 -25.81 3.99 -16.45
CA SER A 482 -26.63 2.91 -15.89
C SER A 482 -25.89 2.08 -14.83
N PHE A 483 -24.58 1.86 -15.00
CA PHE A 483 -23.76 1.23 -13.97
C PHE A 483 -23.74 2.05 -12.68
N PHE A 484 -23.60 3.38 -12.75
CA PHE A 484 -23.62 4.22 -11.55
C PHE A 484 -25.00 4.32 -10.89
N GLU A 485 -26.09 4.26 -11.66
CA GLU A 485 -27.46 4.17 -11.12
C GLU A 485 -27.62 2.92 -10.24
N GLN A 486 -27.14 1.76 -10.71
CA GLN A 486 -27.11 0.52 -9.93
C GLN A 486 -26.26 0.63 -8.65
N ARG A 487 -25.32 1.59 -8.60
CA ARG A 487 -24.49 1.91 -7.43
C ARG A 487 -25.05 3.06 -6.58
N GLN A 488 -26.32 3.40 -6.79
CA GLN A 488 -27.12 4.36 -6.04
C GLN A 488 -26.62 5.81 -6.15
N TYR A 489 -25.99 6.18 -7.26
CA TYR A 489 -25.60 7.56 -7.50
C TYR A 489 -26.83 8.42 -7.81
N PRO A 490 -26.98 9.61 -7.17
CA PRO A 490 -28.08 10.51 -7.47
C PRO A 490 -28.02 11.03 -8.91
N GLN A 491 -29.18 11.12 -9.56
CA GLN A 491 -29.28 11.62 -10.95
C GLN A 491 -28.57 12.96 -11.14
N ARG A 492 -28.75 13.92 -10.22
CA ARG A 492 -28.05 15.22 -10.28
C ARG A 492 -26.53 15.10 -10.40
N VAL A 493 -25.90 14.14 -9.72
CA VAL A 493 -24.45 13.93 -9.81
C VAL A 493 -24.06 13.40 -11.19
N LEU A 494 -24.86 12.47 -11.70
CA LEU A 494 -24.66 11.83 -13.01
C LEU A 494 -24.86 12.82 -14.16
N SER A 495 -25.96 13.59 -14.15
CA SER A 495 -26.25 14.62 -15.14
C SER A 495 -25.16 15.69 -15.17
N ASN A 496 -24.68 16.13 -13.99
CA ASN A 496 -23.60 17.11 -13.90
C ASN A 496 -22.28 16.56 -14.46
N ALA A 497 -21.94 15.30 -14.15
CA ALA A 497 -20.74 14.66 -14.68
C ALA A 497 -20.81 14.51 -16.21
N LEU A 498 -21.97 14.12 -16.74
CA LEU A 498 -22.20 13.99 -18.18
C LEU A 498 -22.10 15.33 -18.90
N LYS A 499 -22.85 16.35 -18.43
CA LYS A 499 -22.83 17.70 -19.01
C LYS A 499 -21.41 18.27 -19.05
N ARG A 500 -20.66 18.10 -17.95
CA ARG A 500 -19.28 18.57 -17.85
C ARG A 500 -18.33 17.84 -18.79
N THR A 501 -18.55 16.55 -19.05
CA THR A 501 -17.72 15.75 -19.98
C THR A 501 -18.10 16.01 -21.43
N GLN A 502 -19.37 16.27 -21.73
CA GLN A 502 -19.83 16.62 -23.07
C GLN A 502 -19.21 17.92 -23.59
N GLY A 503 -18.98 18.89 -22.70
CA GLY A 503 -18.28 20.13 -23.04
C GLY A 503 -16.76 20.01 -23.19
N ILE A 504 -16.19 18.81 -23.13
CA ILE A 504 -14.76 18.55 -23.35
C ILE A 504 -14.63 17.71 -24.63
N ASP A 505 -13.90 18.22 -25.61
CA ASP A 505 -13.58 17.50 -26.83
C ASP A 505 -12.48 16.43 -26.59
N ARG A 506 -12.38 15.47 -27.50
CA ARG A 506 -11.44 14.35 -27.37
C ARG A 506 -9.97 14.81 -27.39
N ALA A 507 -9.61 15.78 -28.20
CA ALA A 507 -8.22 16.24 -28.33
C ALA A 507 -7.75 16.89 -27.02
N SER A 508 -8.57 17.77 -26.44
CA SER A 508 -8.33 18.34 -25.11
C SER A 508 -8.26 17.28 -24.02
N ALA A 509 -9.09 16.24 -24.09
CA ALA A 509 -9.06 15.15 -23.11
C ALA A 509 -7.80 14.27 -23.22
N LEU A 510 -7.24 14.10 -24.42
CA LEU A 510 -6.03 13.30 -24.68
C LEU A 510 -4.72 14.06 -24.50
N ALA A 511 -4.78 15.38 -24.42
CA ALA A 511 -3.62 16.24 -24.23
C ALA A 511 -2.80 15.79 -22.99
N PRO A 512 -1.45 15.80 -23.09
CA PRO A 512 -0.60 15.57 -21.93
C PRO A 512 -0.94 16.54 -20.80
N LYS A 513 -0.93 16.06 -19.56
CA LYS A 513 -1.04 16.97 -18.42
C LYS A 513 0.25 17.78 -18.33
N THR A 514 0.14 19.09 -18.15
CA THR A 514 1.27 19.94 -17.76
C THR A 514 1.73 19.57 -16.35
N ASP A 515 3.03 19.68 -16.10
CA ASP A 515 3.60 19.39 -14.78
C ASP A 515 2.92 20.20 -13.69
N HIS A 516 2.65 19.52 -12.57
CA HIS A 516 2.01 20.14 -11.42
C HIS A 516 2.98 21.15 -10.79
N THR A 517 2.56 22.41 -10.70
CA THR A 517 3.26 23.38 -9.86
C THR A 517 3.25 22.88 -8.40
N PRO A 518 4.41 22.85 -7.72
CA PRO A 518 4.48 22.40 -6.34
C PRO A 518 3.58 23.29 -5.46
N THR A 519 2.73 22.65 -4.66
CA THR A 519 1.77 23.37 -3.81
C THR A 519 2.44 23.81 -2.51
N ARG A 520 2.37 25.11 -2.20
CA ARG A 520 2.84 25.66 -0.91
C ARG A 520 1.86 25.43 0.25
N ARG A 521 0.76 24.70 -0.02
CA ARG A 521 -0.32 24.45 0.94
C ARG A 521 0.08 23.38 1.95
N ILE A 522 -0.04 23.71 3.23
CA ILE A 522 0.27 22.77 4.31
C ILE A 522 -0.82 21.69 4.40
N PRO A 523 -0.48 20.40 4.36
CA PRO A 523 -1.47 19.34 4.41
C PRO A 523 -2.03 19.13 5.82
N LEU A 524 -3.35 19.20 5.96
CA LEU A 524 -4.12 18.71 7.11
C LEU A 524 -4.58 17.29 6.80
N VAL A 525 -3.91 16.29 7.38
CA VAL A 525 -4.18 14.88 7.13
C VAL A 525 -5.02 14.30 8.26
N LEU A 526 -6.29 13.98 8.00
CA LEU A 526 -7.23 13.41 8.99
C LEU A 526 -7.83 12.10 8.48
N SER A 527 -8.27 11.20 9.35
CA SER A 527 -9.16 10.11 8.91
C SER A 527 -10.57 10.63 8.63
N PHE A 528 -11.18 10.24 7.50
CA PHE A 528 -12.51 10.75 7.14
C PHE A 528 -13.61 10.19 8.05
N HIS A 529 -14.35 11.10 8.68
CA HIS A 529 -15.62 10.81 9.32
C HIS A 529 -16.51 12.05 9.24
N PRO A 530 -17.83 11.95 9.01
CA PRO A 530 -18.70 13.12 8.83
C PRO A 530 -18.57 14.17 9.96
N SER A 531 -18.36 13.70 11.20
CA SER A 531 -18.19 14.55 12.38
C SER A 531 -16.86 15.31 12.46
N VAL A 532 -15.88 15.07 11.59
CA VAL A 532 -14.64 15.85 11.57
C VAL A 532 -14.78 17.15 10.79
N THR A 533 -15.86 17.31 10.01
CA THR A 533 -16.11 18.52 9.21
C THR A 533 -16.09 19.80 10.04
N PRO A 534 -16.74 19.88 11.24
CA PRO A 534 -16.63 21.03 12.11
C PRO A 534 -15.20 21.32 12.59
N ILE A 535 -14.40 20.27 12.86
CA ILE A 535 -13.00 20.39 13.28
C ILE A 535 -12.17 21.00 12.14
N VAL A 536 -12.35 20.52 10.91
CA VAL A 536 -11.68 21.10 9.73
C VAL A 536 -12.04 22.57 9.58
N ARG A 537 -13.33 22.95 9.68
CA ARG A 537 -13.75 24.35 9.59
C ARG A 537 -13.14 25.22 10.69
N ALA A 538 -13.08 24.73 11.92
CA ALA A 538 -12.46 25.44 13.04
C ALA A 538 -10.96 25.68 12.78
N ILE A 539 -10.24 24.66 12.30
CA ILE A 539 -8.83 24.79 11.93
C ILE A 539 -8.65 25.82 10.82
N TYR A 540 -9.44 25.78 9.76
CA TYR A 540 -9.33 26.76 8.66
C TYR A 540 -9.56 28.19 9.15
N ARG A 541 -10.58 28.40 9.99
CA ARG A 541 -10.85 29.70 10.60
C ARG A 541 -9.67 30.22 11.42
N ASN A 542 -9.08 29.38 12.27
CA ASN A 542 -7.96 29.80 13.13
C ASN A 542 -6.68 30.04 12.32
N VAL A 543 -6.44 29.25 11.26
CA VAL A 543 -5.30 29.45 10.35
C VAL A 543 -5.44 30.73 9.52
N GLU A 544 -6.66 31.18 9.24
CA GLU A 544 -6.89 32.44 8.52
C GLU A 544 -6.26 33.65 9.22
N THR A 545 -6.16 33.62 10.56
CA THR A 545 -5.43 34.64 11.34
C THR A 545 -3.96 34.71 10.96
N LEU A 546 -3.30 33.57 10.71
CA LEU A 546 -1.89 33.52 10.31
C LEU A 546 -1.66 34.16 8.93
N ARG A 547 -2.67 34.14 8.07
CA ARG A 547 -2.59 34.68 6.70
C ARG A 547 -2.70 36.20 6.67
N HIS A 548 -3.42 36.78 7.63
CA HIS A 548 -3.62 38.22 7.72
C HIS A 548 -2.58 38.93 8.58
N ASP A 549 -1.92 38.22 9.50
CA ASP A 549 -0.91 38.81 10.37
C ASP A 549 0.40 39.14 9.62
N PRO A 550 0.95 40.37 9.76
CA PRO A 550 2.19 40.77 9.09
C PRO A 550 3.41 39.90 9.42
N SER A 551 3.49 39.31 10.62
CA SER A 551 4.65 38.51 11.04
C SER A 551 4.63 37.07 10.53
N THR A 552 3.48 36.59 10.07
CA THR A 552 3.32 35.18 9.62
C THR A 552 2.83 35.03 8.18
N ARG A 553 2.28 36.07 7.55
CA ARG A 553 1.67 35.99 6.20
C ARG A 553 2.60 35.41 5.13
N ASP A 554 3.88 35.74 5.16
CA ASP A 554 4.85 35.30 4.15
C ASP A 554 5.15 33.80 4.26
N HIS A 555 4.99 33.23 5.47
CA HIS A 555 5.14 31.80 5.73
C HIS A 555 3.87 31.00 5.44
N PHE A 556 2.70 31.65 5.39
CA PHE A 556 1.40 31.02 5.18
C PHE A 556 0.56 31.78 4.14
N PRO A 557 1.01 31.88 2.87
CA PRO A 557 0.27 32.62 1.84
C PRO A 557 -1.07 31.93 1.49
N ASP A 558 -1.05 30.60 1.42
CA ASP A 558 -2.18 29.78 1.00
C ASP A 558 -2.88 29.09 2.18
N PRO A 559 -4.21 28.86 2.08
CA PRO A 559 -4.92 28.07 3.08
C PRO A 559 -4.44 26.61 3.08
N PRO A 560 -4.54 25.90 4.22
CA PRO A 560 -4.21 24.48 4.30
C PRO A 560 -4.95 23.65 3.24
N ILE A 561 -4.40 22.49 2.87
CA ILE A 561 -5.09 21.50 2.04
C ILE A 561 -5.52 20.30 2.90
N THR A 562 -6.82 20.02 2.94
CA THR A 562 -7.33 18.87 3.69
C THR A 562 -7.19 17.60 2.86
N ALA A 563 -6.46 16.63 3.39
CA ALA A 563 -6.32 15.29 2.83
C ALA A 563 -6.92 14.27 3.80
N PHE A 564 -7.77 13.39 3.28
CA PHE A 564 -8.43 12.39 4.12
C PHE A 564 -7.83 10.99 3.94
N ARG A 565 -7.45 10.36 5.04
CA ARG A 565 -7.17 8.92 5.08
C ARG A 565 -8.49 8.15 5.09
N ILE A 566 -8.54 7.10 4.27
CA ILE A 566 -9.69 6.20 4.19
C ILE A 566 -9.73 5.33 5.45
N GLU A 567 -10.89 5.29 6.09
CA GLU A 567 -11.20 4.38 7.19
C GLU A 567 -11.11 2.89 6.77
N LYS A 568 -11.41 1.97 7.68
CA LYS A 568 -11.39 0.54 7.35
C LYS A 568 -12.52 0.20 6.38
N ASN A 569 -12.17 -0.06 5.12
CA ASN A 569 -13.09 -0.62 4.13
C ASN A 569 -13.29 -2.13 4.33
N ILE A 570 -14.29 -2.71 3.68
CA ILE A 570 -14.61 -4.15 3.76
C ILE A 570 -13.37 -5.02 3.47
N SER A 571 -12.52 -4.62 2.52
CA SER A 571 -11.24 -5.28 2.23
C SER A 571 -10.37 -5.41 3.47
N LYS A 572 -10.12 -4.31 4.19
CA LYS A 572 -9.34 -4.30 5.45
C LYS A 572 -9.99 -5.14 6.57
N HIS A 573 -11.28 -5.43 6.49
CA HIS A 573 -11.96 -6.33 7.43
C HIS A 573 -11.84 -7.82 7.08
N LEU A 574 -11.89 -8.15 5.79
CA LEU A 574 -12.12 -9.52 5.32
C LEU A 574 -10.94 -10.12 4.54
N VAL A 575 -10.23 -9.31 3.76
CA VAL A 575 -9.12 -9.76 2.91
C VAL A 575 -7.84 -9.80 3.73
N ARG A 576 -7.15 -10.94 3.74
CA ARG A 576 -5.86 -11.12 4.43
C ARG A 576 -4.79 -11.54 3.45
N ALA A 577 -3.62 -10.91 3.51
CA ALA A 577 -2.45 -11.31 2.74
C ALA A 577 -1.85 -12.61 3.32
N SER A 578 -1.64 -12.64 4.64
CA SER A 578 -1.23 -13.84 5.37
C SER A 578 -2.43 -14.63 5.86
N GLN A 579 -2.37 -15.95 5.72
CA GLN A 579 -3.26 -16.81 6.47
C GLN A 579 -2.80 -16.82 7.92
N PRO A 580 -3.69 -16.60 8.90
CA PRO A 580 -3.37 -16.97 10.27
C PRO A 580 -3.01 -18.46 10.22
N GLN A 581 -1.82 -18.80 10.73
CA GLN A 581 -1.54 -20.18 11.11
C GLN A 581 -2.75 -20.69 11.91
N ALA A 582 -3.06 -21.98 11.78
CA ALA A 582 -3.72 -22.67 12.87
C ALA A 582 -2.73 -22.66 14.04
N VAL A 583 -2.59 -21.51 14.70
CA VAL A 583 -1.79 -21.41 15.92
C VAL A 583 -2.52 -22.31 16.90
N VAL A 584 -1.83 -23.36 17.36
CA VAL A 584 -2.19 -24.06 18.59
C VAL A 584 -2.50 -22.98 19.62
N PRO A 585 -3.63 -23.02 20.35
CA PRO A 585 -4.05 -21.91 21.18
C PRO A 585 -3.07 -21.73 22.35
N ASP A 586 -2.01 -20.95 22.14
CA ASP A 586 -1.26 -20.38 23.25
C ASP A 586 -2.26 -19.56 24.06
N THR A 587 -2.38 -19.89 25.34
CA THR A 587 -3.32 -19.22 26.22
C THR A 587 -2.98 -17.72 26.24
N PRO A 588 -3.93 -16.81 25.97
CA PRO A 588 -3.69 -15.37 26.06
C PRO A 588 -3.28 -14.97 27.48
N GLY A 589 -2.40 -13.97 27.59
CA GLY A 589 -1.90 -13.49 28.88
C GLY A 589 -0.40 -13.27 28.87
N THR A 590 0.14 -12.86 30.02
CA THR A 590 1.58 -12.71 30.23
C THR A 590 2.04 -13.78 31.20
N PHE A 591 3.02 -14.61 30.84
CA PHE A 591 3.44 -15.75 31.65
C PHE A 591 4.90 -15.59 32.10
N PRO A 592 5.29 -16.19 33.25
CA PRO A 592 6.70 -16.21 33.65
C PRO A 592 7.54 -16.93 32.59
N CYS A 593 8.76 -16.45 32.35
CA CYS A 593 9.71 -17.12 31.45
C CYS A 593 10.44 -18.30 32.11
N ASN A 594 10.19 -18.56 33.41
CA ASN A 594 10.79 -19.63 34.23
C ASN A 594 12.33 -19.66 34.22
N ARG A 595 12.99 -18.55 33.91
CA ARG A 595 14.45 -18.40 34.07
C ARG A 595 14.76 -18.05 35.52
N GLY A 596 15.67 -18.79 36.16
CA GLY A 596 15.92 -18.71 37.62
C GLY A 596 16.34 -17.33 38.17
N ARG A 597 16.79 -16.38 37.35
CA ARG A 597 17.19 -15.01 37.77
C ARG A 597 16.29 -13.89 37.21
N CYS A 598 15.06 -14.20 36.79
CA CYS A 598 14.16 -13.21 36.21
C CYS A 598 13.38 -12.43 37.29
N ASN A 599 13.77 -11.18 37.55
CA ASN A 599 13.09 -10.28 38.50
C ASN A 599 11.64 -9.93 38.12
N THR A 600 11.24 -10.21 36.89
CA THR A 600 9.90 -9.91 36.37
C THR A 600 8.91 -11.03 36.60
N CYS A 601 9.35 -12.29 36.68
CA CYS A 601 8.44 -13.43 36.89
C CYS A 601 7.55 -13.28 38.14
N PRO A 602 8.06 -12.81 39.30
CA PRO A 602 7.24 -12.66 40.51
C PRO A 602 6.13 -11.61 40.42
N VAL A 603 6.23 -10.65 39.49
CA VAL A 603 5.29 -9.54 39.36
C VAL A 603 4.38 -9.67 38.12
N VAL A 604 4.49 -10.76 37.36
CA VAL A 604 3.65 -11.01 36.18
C VAL A 604 2.26 -11.52 36.58
N SER A 605 1.22 -11.08 35.87
CA SER A 605 -0.14 -11.58 36.07
C SER A 605 -0.29 -13.02 35.56
N TYR A 606 -0.77 -13.95 36.40
CA TYR A 606 -1.05 -15.34 36.01
C TYR A 606 -2.47 -15.57 35.45
N ASP A 607 -3.25 -14.51 35.24
CA ASP A 607 -4.65 -14.61 34.84
C ASP A 607 -4.79 -14.86 33.33
N LYS A 608 -5.36 -16.03 33.00
CA LYS A 608 -5.61 -16.53 31.63
C LYS A 608 -6.68 -15.72 30.88
N ASN A 609 -7.38 -14.80 31.52
CA ASN A 609 -8.39 -13.93 30.93
C ASN A 609 -8.28 -12.47 31.40
N LEU A 610 -7.07 -12.00 31.73
CA LEU A 610 -6.88 -10.68 32.34
C LEU A 610 -7.57 -9.57 31.54
N SER A 611 -8.61 -9.01 32.15
CA SER A 611 -9.27 -7.79 31.72
C SER A 611 -8.67 -6.65 32.54
N ILE A 612 -7.78 -5.87 31.93
CA ILE A 612 -7.20 -4.68 32.56
C ILE A 612 -8.31 -3.63 32.61
N VAL A 613 -8.70 -3.23 33.83
CA VAL A 613 -9.74 -2.23 34.07
C VAL A 613 -9.09 -0.91 34.45
N GLY A 614 -9.36 0.13 33.68
CA GLY A 614 -8.92 1.49 33.95
C GLY A 614 -9.79 2.23 34.97
N PRO A 615 -9.34 3.39 35.46
CA PRO A 615 -10.06 4.19 36.48
C PRO A 615 -11.50 4.54 36.08
N ASN A 616 -11.76 4.75 34.78
CA ASN A 616 -13.08 5.08 34.24
C ASN A 616 -13.91 3.83 33.86
N ASN A 617 -13.60 2.66 34.45
CA ASN A 617 -14.20 1.36 34.15
C ASN A 617 -14.04 0.89 32.68
N ASN A 618 -13.13 1.50 31.94
CA ASN A 618 -12.76 1.08 30.59
C ASN A 618 -11.92 -0.20 30.64
N ARG A 619 -12.23 -1.18 29.79
CA ARG A 619 -11.58 -2.50 29.82
C ARG A 619 -10.71 -2.77 28.61
N PHE A 620 -9.57 -3.42 28.84
CA PHE A 620 -8.70 -3.96 27.81
C PHE A 620 -8.43 -5.46 28.07
N ASN A 621 -8.82 -6.31 27.14
CA ASN A 621 -8.59 -7.75 27.23
C ASN A 621 -7.32 -8.11 26.44
N VAL A 622 -6.42 -8.86 27.08
CA VAL A 622 -5.20 -9.35 26.43
C VAL A 622 -5.56 -10.56 25.56
N HIS A 623 -5.28 -10.48 24.26
CA HIS A 623 -5.62 -11.52 23.28
C HIS A 623 -4.41 -12.29 22.74
N GLN A 624 -3.20 -11.91 23.16
CA GLN A 624 -1.95 -12.49 22.70
C GLN A 624 -1.24 -13.18 23.86
N HIS A 625 -0.39 -14.15 23.53
CA HIS A 625 0.50 -14.79 24.48
C HIS A 625 1.80 -13.99 24.61
N PHE A 626 2.21 -13.72 25.84
CA PHE A 626 3.44 -13.02 26.17
C PHE A 626 4.20 -13.74 27.27
N THR A 627 5.50 -13.52 27.32
CA THR A 627 6.36 -13.93 28.44
C THR A 627 7.28 -12.80 28.84
N CYS A 628 8.03 -12.95 29.94
CA CYS A 628 9.04 -11.94 30.33
C CYS A 628 10.10 -11.70 29.24
N THR A 629 10.28 -12.63 28.29
CA THR A 629 11.23 -12.48 27.17
C THR A 629 10.62 -11.80 25.95
N SER A 630 9.31 -11.55 25.93
CA SER A 630 8.67 -10.81 24.85
C SER A 630 9.30 -9.43 24.69
N ALA A 631 9.67 -9.07 23.46
CA ALA A 631 10.27 -7.79 23.11
C ALA A 631 9.37 -7.05 22.11
N ASN A 632 9.60 -5.75 21.95
CA ASN A 632 8.78 -4.86 21.13
C ASN A 632 7.31 -4.86 21.56
N VAL A 633 7.06 -4.60 22.85
CA VAL A 633 5.72 -4.68 23.45
C VAL A 633 5.32 -3.37 24.14
N VAL A 634 4.00 -3.13 24.17
CA VAL A 634 3.36 -2.22 25.12
C VAL A 634 2.90 -3.04 26.32
N TYR A 635 3.23 -2.58 27.52
CA TYR A 635 2.90 -3.22 28.78
C TYR A 635 2.15 -2.26 29.71
N VAL A 636 1.46 -2.83 30.69
CA VAL A 636 0.72 -2.13 31.71
C VAL A 636 1.26 -2.57 33.08
N LEU A 637 1.55 -1.60 33.93
CA LEU A 637 1.79 -1.79 35.35
C LEU A 637 0.51 -1.43 36.10
N VAL A 638 0.12 -2.26 37.05
CA VAL A 638 -1.08 -2.11 37.87
C VAL A 638 -0.68 -2.11 39.33
N CYS A 639 -1.16 -1.14 40.09
CA CYS A 639 -1.12 -1.22 41.55
C CYS A 639 -2.37 -1.96 42.05
N LYS A 640 -2.20 -3.19 42.57
CA LYS A 640 -3.30 -4.01 43.08
C LYS A 640 -4.03 -3.41 44.29
N ARG A 641 -3.41 -2.45 44.98
CA ARG A 641 -3.99 -1.80 46.18
C ARG A 641 -4.96 -0.68 45.83
N CYS A 642 -4.61 0.20 44.90
CA CYS A 642 -5.42 1.37 44.53
C CYS A 642 -5.96 1.32 43.10
N ASN A 643 -5.65 0.27 42.33
CA ASN A 643 -6.03 0.07 40.93
C ASN A 643 -5.54 1.17 39.96
N ILE A 644 -4.55 1.97 40.36
CA ILE A 644 -3.94 2.93 39.45
C ILE A 644 -3.06 2.21 38.44
N LEU A 645 -3.03 2.74 37.21
CA LEU A 645 -2.36 2.12 36.07
C LEU A 645 -1.25 3.02 35.52
N TYR A 646 -0.21 2.38 35.00
CA TYR A 646 0.79 2.97 34.12
C TYR A 646 0.89 2.15 32.84
N VAL A 647 0.89 2.80 31.68
CA VAL A 647 1.18 2.15 30.40
C VAL A 647 2.57 2.58 29.94
N GLY A 648 3.37 1.62 29.48
CA GLY A 648 4.72 1.86 28.98
C GLY A 648 5.01 1.06 27.71
N GLU A 649 6.01 1.47 26.93
CA GLU A 649 6.55 0.66 25.83
C GLU A 649 8.00 0.19 26.04
N THR A 650 8.40 -0.87 25.33
CA THR A 650 9.81 -1.31 25.24
C THR A 650 10.11 -2.00 23.91
N LYS A 651 11.22 -1.61 23.29
CA LYS A 651 11.83 -2.34 22.16
C LYS A 651 12.56 -3.61 22.63
N ARG A 652 13.16 -3.56 23.83
CA ARG A 652 13.88 -4.68 24.46
C ARG A 652 12.90 -5.65 25.11
N ARG A 653 13.43 -6.71 25.72
CA ARG A 653 12.62 -7.69 26.47
C ARG A 653 11.89 -6.98 27.60
N LEU A 654 10.66 -7.40 27.86
CA LEU A 654 9.85 -6.91 28.98
C LEU A 654 10.62 -7.02 30.31
N ALA A 655 11.36 -8.12 30.49
CA ALA A 655 12.15 -8.34 31.70
C ALA A 655 13.19 -7.23 31.97
N ASP A 656 13.86 -6.75 30.92
CA ASP A 656 14.89 -5.72 31.04
C ASP A 656 14.23 -4.39 31.48
N ARG A 657 13.09 -4.04 30.87
CA ARG A 657 12.36 -2.80 31.18
C ARG A 657 11.71 -2.81 32.57
N VAL A 658 11.12 -3.93 32.97
CA VAL A 658 10.54 -4.06 34.32
C VAL A 658 11.63 -4.02 35.38
N THR A 659 12.80 -4.61 35.14
CA THR A 659 13.93 -4.55 36.07
C THR A 659 14.37 -3.10 36.32
N GLU A 660 14.34 -2.23 35.30
CA GLU A 660 14.60 -0.80 35.45
C GLU A 660 13.58 -0.11 36.36
N HIS A 661 12.28 -0.38 36.18
CA HIS A 661 11.23 0.14 37.06
C HIS A 661 11.43 -0.33 38.51
N LEU A 662 11.69 -1.63 38.72
CA LEU A 662 11.95 -2.19 40.05
C LEU A 662 13.18 -1.54 40.70
N ARG A 663 14.22 -1.24 39.93
CA ARG A 663 15.40 -0.52 40.42
C ARG A 663 15.05 0.92 40.82
N SER A 664 14.30 1.64 40.00
CA SER A 664 13.87 3.02 40.30
C SER A 664 13.02 3.11 41.57
N ILE A 665 12.14 2.12 41.79
CA ILE A 665 11.37 2.00 43.05
C ILE A 665 12.33 1.79 44.23
N LYS A 666 13.19 0.76 44.17
CA LYS A 666 14.14 0.43 45.25
C LYS A 666 15.10 1.56 45.63
N GLN A 667 15.51 2.36 44.65
CA GLN A 667 16.47 3.46 44.84
C GLN A 667 15.81 4.81 45.19
N ASN A 668 14.48 4.85 45.29
CA ASN A 668 13.72 6.07 45.50
C ASN A 668 14.07 7.22 44.54
N LEU A 669 14.21 6.90 43.25
CA LEU A 669 14.63 7.88 42.26
C LEU A 669 13.51 8.91 41.99
N PRO A 670 13.78 10.22 42.15
CA PRO A 670 12.81 11.27 41.84
C PRO A 670 12.57 11.37 40.33
N GLY A 671 11.39 11.85 39.94
CA GLY A 671 11.03 12.11 38.54
C GLY A 671 10.47 10.92 37.75
N PHE A 672 10.37 9.73 38.37
CA PHE A 672 9.72 8.56 37.74
C PHE A 672 8.33 8.33 38.34
N PRO A 673 7.22 8.52 37.58
CA PRO A 673 5.87 8.45 38.13
C PRO A 673 5.54 7.13 38.83
N VAL A 674 6.04 6.01 38.29
CA VAL A 674 5.89 4.68 38.89
C VAL A 674 6.65 4.59 40.22
N ALA A 675 7.89 5.09 40.29
CA ALA A 675 8.67 5.06 41.52
C ALA A 675 8.03 5.96 42.59
N THR A 676 7.65 7.18 42.24
CA THR A 676 6.95 8.11 43.14
C THR A 676 5.67 7.51 43.72
N HIS A 677 4.94 6.68 42.96
CA HIS A 677 3.74 6.03 43.45
C HIS A 677 4.00 4.91 44.46
N PHE A 678 5.09 4.14 44.33
CA PHE A 678 5.40 3.01 45.22
C PHE A 678 6.37 3.36 46.36
N ASN A 679 6.75 4.63 46.48
CA ASN A 679 7.66 5.13 47.50
C ASN A 679 6.94 6.12 48.45
N PRO A 680 7.48 6.37 49.66
CA PRO A 680 6.89 7.31 50.61
C PRO A 680 6.68 8.70 50.00
N PRO A 681 5.56 9.39 50.31
CA PRO A 681 4.60 9.12 51.40
C PRO A 681 3.45 8.17 51.02
N SER A 682 3.51 7.45 49.91
CA SER A 682 2.43 6.55 49.51
C SER A 682 2.29 5.34 50.44
N THR A 683 1.07 4.78 50.52
CA THR A 683 0.81 3.51 51.23
C THR A 683 0.99 2.29 50.32
N CYS A 684 1.36 2.47 49.05
CA CYS A 684 1.50 1.39 48.07
C CYS A 684 2.95 0.90 48.03
N SER A 685 3.16 -0.41 48.00
CA SER A 685 4.49 -1.04 48.02
C SER A 685 4.78 -1.83 46.75
N ILE A 686 6.04 -2.21 46.54
CA ILE A 686 6.45 -3.06 45.41
C ILE A 686 5.70 -4.41 45.35
N ARG A 687 5.15 -4.90 46.48
CA ARG A 687 4.35 -6.14 46.54
C ARG A 687 2.98 -5.98 45.86
N ASP A 688 2.52 -4.74 45.75
CA ASP A 688 1.26 -4.36 45.12
C ASP A 688 1.41 -4.22 43.60
N LEU A 689 2.64 -4.24 43.07
CA LEU A 689 2.90 -4.13 41.64
C LEU A 689 2.54 -5.43 40.90
N MET A 690 1.79 -5.27 39.81
CA MET A 690 1.53 -6.31 38.81
C MET A 690 1.89 -5.79 37.42
N VAL A 691 2.43 -6.65 36.58
CA VAL A 691 2.83 -6.37 35.19
C VAL A 691 2.06 -7.28 34.24
N SER A 692 1.52 -6.69 33.17
CA SER A 692 1.01 -7.44 32.02
C SER A 692 1.49 -6.80 30.73
N ALA A 693 2.08 -7.58 29.83
CA ALA A 693 2.15 -7.19 28.43
C ALA A 693 0.73 -7.15 27.85
N ALA A 694 0.49 -6.19 26.95
CA ALA A 694 -0.83 -5.93 26.39
C ALA A 694 -0.85 -6.05 24.87
N ILE A 695 0.16 -5.49 24.19
CA ILE A 695 0.21 -5.41 22.72
C ILE A 695 1.61 -5.77 22.23
N SER A 696 1.71 -6.73 21.32
CA SER A 696 2.94 -6.98 20.54
C SER A 696 2.96 -6.06 19.33
N CYS A 697 4.02 -5.27 19.19
CA CYS A 697 4.24 -4.41 18.05
C CYS A 697 5.16 -5.12 17.06
N ARG A 698 4.75 -5.18 15.79
CA ARG A 698 5.57 -5.73 14.69
C ARG A 698 6.14 -4.64 13.78
N GLY A 699 5.92 -3.37 14.14
CA GLY A 699 6.26 -2.19 13.35
C GLY A 699 7.45 -1.41 13.90
N SER A 700 7.57 -0.17 13.43
CA SER A 700 8.59 0.80 13.83
C SER A 700 8.42 1.27 15.28
N ASP A 701 9.40 2.02 15.79
CA ASP A 701 9.31 2.65 17.12
C ASP A 701 8.10 3.61 17.21
N HIS A 702 7.71 4.28 16.11
CA HIS A 702 6.50 5.11 16.05
C HIS A 702 5.21 4.30 16.18
N ASP A 703 5.15 3.08 15.63
CA ASP A 703 3.95 2.24 15.70
C ASP A 703 3.71 1.75 17.13
N ARG A 704 4.80 1.48 17.85
CA ARG A 704 4.77 1.09 19.26
C ARG A 704 4.34 2.27 20.14
N LEU A 705 4.88 3.47 19.91
CA LEU A 705 4.49 4.69 20.63
C LEU A 705 3.01 5.03 20.38
N ALA A 706 2.54 4.88 19.14
CA ALA A 706 1.13 5.07 18.82
C ALA A 706 0.23 4.03 19.53
N ALA A 707 0.68 2.78 19.67
CA ALA A 707 -0.05 1.75 20.40
C ALA A 707 -0.10 2.02 21.91
N GLU A 708 1.01 2.50 22.49
CA GLU A 708 1.10 2.95 23.89
C GLU A 708 0.09 4.06 24.18
N ASN A 709 0.16 5.17 23.43
CA ASN A 709 -0.70 6.32 23.67
C ASN A 709 -2.20 6.01 23.46
N ARG A 710 -2.54 5.13 22.50
CA ARG A 710 -3.91 4.62 22.33
C ARG A 710 -4.38 3.87 23.57
N LEU A 711 -3.52 3.06 24.16
CA LEU A 711 -3.83 2.29 25.35
C LEU A 711 -3.93 3.21 26.58
N ILE A 712 -3.08 4.25 26.69
CA ILE A 712 -3.15 5.29 27.71
C ILE A 712 -4.52 5.98 27.69
N MET A 713 -4.97 6.44 26.51
CA MET A 713 -6.28 7.08 26.36
C MET A 713 -7.43 6.11 26.66
N LYS A 714 -7.37 4.89 26.12
CA LYS A 714 -8.42 3.89 26.31
C LYS A 714 -8.61 3.55 27.79
N LEU A 715 -7.51 3.30 28.51
CA LEU A 715 -7.56 2.94 29.92
C LEU A 715 -7.65 4.15 30.84
N GLY A 716 -7.54 5.39 30.35
CA GLY A 716 -7.65 6.60 31.17
C GLY A 716 -6.50 6.75 32.18
N THR A 717 -5.28 6.39 31.77
CA THR A 717 -4.12 6.31 32.68
C THR A 717 -3.37 7.64 32.87
N LEU A 718 -3.89 8.75 32.35
CA LEU A 718 -3.30 10.07 32.55
C LEU A 718 -3.56 10.58 33.97
N SER A 719 -2.55 11.25 34.53
CA SER A 719 -2.67 11.99 35.79
C SER A 719 -3.82 13.01 35.72
N PRO A 720 -4.65 13.16 36.76
CA PRO A 720 -4.49 12.59 38.11
C PRO A 720 -5.07 11.18 38.29
N HIS A 721 -5.78 10.63 37.29
CA HIS A 721 -6.48 9.35 37.43
C HIS A 721 -5.58 8.13 37.20
N GLY A 722 -4.43 8.31 36.55
CA GLY A 722 -3.39 7.29 36.39
C GLY A 722 -1.97 7.84 36.58
N LEU A 723 -0.96 7.03 36.27
CA LEU A 723 0.45 7.36 36.48
C LEU A 723 1.14 7.97 35.25
N ASN A 724 0.52 7.95 34.07
CA ASN A 724 1.09 8.57 32.88
C ASN A 724 0.95 10.10 32.96
N VAL A 725 2.05 10.84 32.76
CA VAL A 725 2.07 12.30 32.93
C VAL A 725 1.70 13.09 31.67
N ARG A 726 1.89 12.50 30.48
CA ARG A 726 1.57 13.13 29.20
C ARG A 726 1.33 12.09 28.11
N LEU A 727 0.67 12.49 27.02
CA LEU A 727 0.65 11.75 25.77
C LEU A 727 1.77 12.26 24.86
N GLU A 728 2.57 11.35 24.33
CA GLU A 728 3.59 11.67 23.33
C GLU A 728 2.99 11.43 21.94
N LEU A 729 2.21 12.40 21.45
CA LEU A 729 1.45 12.26 20.20
C LEU A 729 2.33 12.29 18.93
N LEU A 730 3.63 12.62 19.03
CA LEU A 730 4.56 12.80 17.90
C LEU A 730 5.96 12.31 18.21
#